data_AF-A0A812VDB5-F1
#
_entry.id   AF-A0A812VDB5-F1
#
_cell.length_a   1.000
_cell.length_b   1.000
_cell.length_c   1.000
_cell.angle_alpha   90.00
_cell.angle_beta   90.00
_cell.angle_gamma   90.00
#
_symmetry.space_group_name_H-M   'P 1'
#
loop_
_entity.id
_entity.type
_entity.pdbx_description
1 polymer ?
#
loop_
_entity_poly.entity_id
_entity_poly.type
_entity_poly.pdbx_seq_one_letter_code
_entity_poly.pdbx_strand_id
1 'polypeptide(L)'
;MGHSCSGQTCAMLLSFLASAPLWSPAFASLCREVWSSYGCGAASPNGGFASDGHVQLAATAEGTNVCTSAASTCCQQKSCNLSPCSPCTPITSTSLLQKSSASPSALVLGGAGPGMTMEDPKLEENGQTLLYVHIHMAKTAGSFVNGALALKYERVCGKKGYSYDAYQANLRYSRNLSGDSISKLFPNFHRQRVPSWVMSDIGYEDCDWLSQESRWQFWRKFHDWTVEFHLPCRDPIDHLLSMCNHKQRVFNCRSSDLIDQVESCRLGQDRFSDELNSSSDFPNARLKCYNMSMTSTYIEYMGTILQKKRRQAEYLYRPTNEPRDMSTECLLYNATARAIVERYMKAQPYYAFCDQCLDSEQHLLRAQMTTTTTTVGLNSGLTHASTSSARNDTILYAHVHVEETESSHVNEALSLNYERVCGHRGYSYDAYQANLRDATNLSDRDSFIKFLWWPPQHPPAEVLGANALNKRRRLVFKQGEKRHQQRKGLSHGKDAKYRDAISRLDSKYSRHQVPEWIMDEIGYEDCDWLSQESRWQFWRRFQNWTVEFHLPCRDPIDHLLSMCNRNMPPLDCRGDLVTQLDSCIKAWRGTTGTITDKLSSDEFPYARLRCYNFSMASNYIDYMSTLLQKKKRQAEHLYRPTFEPRDVSTECLLHNATARAIAEQHLKQVPYYAFCSRCLGSWRDLLR
;
A
#
# COMPACT_ATOMS: atom_id res chain seq x y z
N MET A 1 -1.01 52.15 -41.90
CA MET A 1 -0.45 52.54 -40.59
C MET A 1 -1.60 53.14 -39.79
N GLY A 2 -1.95 52.73 -38.57
CA GLY A 2 -1.53 51.53 -37.83
C GLY A 2 -1.24 51.81 -36.35
N HIS A 3 -2.10 51.34 -35.45
CA HIS A 3 -1.74 50.86 -34.11
C HIS A 3 -2.89 50.00 -33.54
N SER A 4 -2.55 49.03 -32.70
CA SER A 4 -3.47 48.01 -32.15
C SER A 4 -3.79 48.26 -30.68
N CYS A 5 -5.06 48.10 -30.29
CA CYS A 5 -5.41 47.89 -28.89
C CYS A 5 -5.02 46.47 -28.46
N SER A 6 -4.41 46.33 -27.29
CA SER A 6 -3.96 45.04 -26.74
C SER A 6 -5.05 44.36 -25.92
N GLY A 7 -5.16 43.03 -26.07
CA GLY A 7 -6.22 42.22 -25.45
C GLY A 7 -6.10 41.96 -23.94
N GLN A 8 -5.67 42.95 -23.14
CA GLN A 8 -5.56 42.82 -21.67
C GLN A 8 -6.73 43.46 -20.90
N THR A 9 -7.46 44.41 -21.48
CA THR A 9 -8.61 45.06 -20.81
C THR A 9 -9.84 44.16 -20.66
N CYS A 10 -10.11 43.25 -21.60
CA CYS A 10 -11.23 42.29 -21.49
C CYS A 10 -11.02 41.24 -20.38
N ALA A 11 -9.77 40.97 -19.97
CA ALA A 11 -9.46 39.94 -19.00
C ALA A 11 -9.80 40.34 -17.54
N MET A 12 -9.76 41.63 -17.21
CA MET A 12 -10.04 42.11 -15.84
C MET A 12 -11.53 42.28 -15.53
N LEU A 13 -12.39 42.51 -16.54
CA LEU A 13 -13.84 42.66 -16.31
C LEU A 13 -14.51 41.34 -15.89
N LEU A 14 -14.06 40.21 -16.44
CA LEU A 14 -14.62 38.89 -16.12
C LEU A 14 -14.29 38.42 -14.71
N SER A 15 -13.18 38.86 -14.13
CA SER A 15 -12.79 38.49 -12.76
C SER A 15 -13.66 39.14 -11.68
N PHE A 16 -14.31 40.27 -11.97
CA PHE A 16 -15.12 41.03 -11.00
C PHE A 16 -16.60 40.61 -10.94
N LEU A 17 -17.05 39.76 -11.88
CA LEU A 17 -18.44 39.30 -11.99
C LEU A 17 -18.68 37.91 -11.36
N ALA A 18 -17.63 37.25 -10.85
CA ALA A 18 -17.70 35.90 -10.28
C ALA A 18 -18.03 35.85 -8.78
N SER A 19 -18.29 36.99 -8.13
CA SER A 19 -18.42 37.10 -6.67
C SER A 19 -19.57 38.03 -6.24
N ALA A 20 -20.80 37.70 -6.65
CA ALA A 20 -22.02 38.32 -6.14
C ALA A 20 -23.16 37.27 -6.06
N PRO A 21 -23.91 37.17 -4.95
CA PRO A 21 -24.98 36.17 -4.79
C PRO A 21 -26.35 36.67 -5.28
N LEU A 22 -27.21 35.70 -5.65
CA LEU A 22 -28.67 35.78 -5.84
C LEU A 22 -29.24 36.54 -7.08
N TRP A 23 -29.64 35.73 -8.08
CA TRP A 23 -30.93 35.74 -8.79
C TRP A 23 -31.64 37.08 -9.08
N SER A 24 -31.73 37.43 -10.37
CA SER A 24 -32.78 38.32 -10.92
C SER A 24 -33.12 37.92 -12.37
N PRO A 25 -34.41 37.84 -12.78
CA PRO A 25 -34.80 37.43 -14.14
C PRO A 25 -34.30 38.35 -15.27
N ALA A 26 -33.99 39.61 -14.98
CA ALA A 26 -33.66 40.63 -15.99
C ALA A 26 -32.41 40.28 -16.83
N PHE A 27 -31.48 39.50 -16.29
CA PHE A 27 -30.22 39.15 -16.95
C PHE A 27 -30.41 38.32 -18.22
N ALA A 28 -31.48 37.51 -18.31
CA ALA A 28 -31.76 36.61 -19.43
C ALA A 28 -32.30 37.30 -20.70
N SER A 29 -32.53 38.63 -20.64
CA SER A 29 -32.87 39.44 -21.81
C SER A 29 -31.61 39.97 -22.50
N LEU A 30 -30.66 40.51 -21.73
CA LEU A 30 -29.49 41.25 -22.25
C LEU A 30 -28.55 40.35 -23.06
N CYS A 31 -28.37 39.09 -22.67
CA CYS A 31 -27.54 38.14 -23.40
C CYS A 31 -28.09 37.76 -24.79
N ARG A 32 -29.36 38.08 -25.11
CA ARG A 32 -30.01 37.64 -26.35
C ARG A 32 -29.78 38.58 -27.54
N GLU A 33 -29.54 39.87 -27.28
CA GLU A 33 -29.30 40.88 -28.32
C GLU A 33 -27.83 40.92 -28.79
N VAL A 34 -26.88 40.54 -27.93
CA VAL A 34 -25.44 40.56 -28.26
C VAL A 34 -25.06 39.52 -29.32
N TRP A 35 -25.80 38.40 -29.41
CA TRP A 35 -25.46 37.28 -30.30
C TRP A 35 -25.90 37.50 -31.77
N SER A 36 -26.84 38.41 -32.05
CA SER A 36 -27.33 38.66 -33.42
C SER A 36 -26.42 39.55 -34.28
N SER A 37 -25.42 40.20 -33.68
CA SER A 37 -24.78 41.39 -34.26
C SER A 37 -23.49 41.14 -35.06
N TYR A 38 -23.05 39.88 -35.19
CA TYR A 38 -21.78 39.53 -35.86
C TYR A 38 -21.93 38.40 -36.88
N GLY A 39 -22.51 38.73 -38.04
CA GLY A 39 -22.51 37.86 -39.22
C GLY A 39 -21.44 38.27 -40.24
N CYS A 40 -20.50 37.37 -40.54
CA CYS A 40 -19.59 37.40 -41.69
C CYS A 40 -19.46 35.96 -42.25
N GLY A 41 -19.38 35.77 -43.57
CA GLY A 41 -19.54 34.43 -44.15
C GLY A 41 -18.70 34.13 -45.39
N ALA A 42 -18.73 32.83 -45.73
CA ALA A 42 -18.50 32.18 -47.04
C ALA A 42 -17.23 32.47 -47.86
N ALA A 43 -16.45 31.42 -48.15
CA ALA A 43 -15.59 31.33 -49.33
C ALA A 43 -15.29 29.87 -49.76
N SER A 44 -16.17 29.32 -50.60
CA SER A 44 -15.96 28.38 -51.75
C SER A 44 -15.03 27.13 -51.71
N PRO A 45 -15.18 26.18 -52.66
CA PRO A 45 -14.87 24.76 -52.40
C PRO A 45 -13.86 24.07 -53.36
N ASN A 46 -13.45 22.86 -52.97
CA ASN A 46 -13.05 21.69 -53.78
C ASN A 46 -12.87 20.51 -52.80
N GLY A 47 -13.16 19.23 -53.07
CA GLY A 47 -13.78 18.58 -54.23
C GLY A 47 -13.37 17.09 -54.28
N GLY A 48 -14.31 16.13 -54.30
CA GLY A 48 -13.99 14.69 -54.38
C GLY A 48 -15.13 13.76 -53.92
N PHE A 49 -15.53 12.82 -54.77
CA PHE A 49 -16.64 11.87 -54.54
C PHE A 49 -16.16 10.55 -53.91
N ALA A 50 -17.04 9.93 -53.09
CA ALA A 50 -17.23 8.48 -53.05
C ALA A 50 -18.65 8.13 -52.54
N SER A 51 -19.40 7.38 -53.35
CA SER A 51 -20.67 6.71 -53.05
C SER A 51 -20.45 5.38 -52.28
N ASP A 52 -21.43 4.65 -51.74
CA ASP A 52 -22.90 4.80 -51.60
C ASP A 52 -23.37 3.92 -50.41
N GLY A 53 -24.59 4.10 -49.88
CA GLY A 53 -25.14 3.16 -48.88
C GLY A 53 -26.45 3.53 -48.17
N HIS A 54 -27.54 2.86 -48.55
CA HIS A 54 -28.87 2.78 -47.93
C HIS A 54 -28.86 2.67 -46.37
N VAL A 55 -29.90 3.05 -45.59
CA VAL A 55 -31.37 2.87 -45.76
C VAL A 55 -32.21 4.00 -45.08
N GLN A 56 -33.33 4.36 -45.73
CA GLN A 56 -34.61 5.03 -45.35
C GLN A 56 -34.85 5.75 -43.99
N LEU A 57 -35.66 6.81 -44.09
CA LEU A 57 -36.37 7.55 -43.02
C LEU A 57 -37.90 7.27 -43.05
N ALA A 58 -38.53 7.12 -41.87
CA ALA A 58 -39.90 7.56 -41.50
C ALA A 58 -40.13 7.22 -40.00
N ALA A 59 -40.67 8.03 -39.08
CA ALA A 59 -41.63 9.16 -39.07
C ALA A 59 -43.12 8.75 -39.00
N THR A 60 -43.95 9.57 -38.29
CA THR A 60 -45.38 9.38 -37.89
C THR A 60 -45.61 8.43 -36.69
N ALA A 61 -46.63 8.59 -35.82
CA ALA A 61 -47.50 9.74 -35.48
C ALA A 61 -48.23 9.52 -34.11
N GLU A 62 -49.09 10.47 -33.73
CA GLU A 62 -49.87 10.58 -32.48
C GLU A 62 -50.94 9.47 -32.28
N GLY A 63 -51.43 9.24 -31.04
CA GLY A 63 -52.53 8.27 -30.83
C GLY A 63 -53.07 7.99 -29.40
N THR A 64 -53.77 8.95 -28.78
CA THR A 64 -54.94 8.78 -27.84
C THR A 64 -54.93 7.85 -26.60
N ASN A 65 -55.54 8.34 -25.50
CA ASN A 65 -55.95 7.56 -24.32
C ASN A 65 -57.29 6.82 -24.50
N VAL A 66 -57.49 5.68 -23.83
CA VAL A 66 -58.81 5.13 -23.44
C VAL A 66 -58.72 4.51 -22.04
N CYS A 67 -59.76 4.65 -21.21
CA CYS A 67 -59.85 4.07 -19.87
C CYS A 67 -60.84 2.89 -19.82
N THR A 68 -60.61 1.91 -18.94
CA THR A 68 -61.64 0.94 -18.51
C THR A 68 -61.62 0.66 -17.00
N SER A 69 -62.73 0.98 -16.37
CA SER A 69 -63.24 0.48 -15.09
C SER A 69 -63.59 -1.02 -15.14
N ALA A 70 -63.87 -1.77 -14.05
CA ALA A 70 -63.58 -1.65 -12.61
C ALA A 70 -64.13 -2.94 -11.91
N ALA A 71 -63.70 -3.23 -10.67
CA ALA A 71 -64.42 -4.16 -9.78
C ALA A 71 -64.10 -3.89 -8.29
N SER A 72 -65.15 -3.84 -7.46
CA SER A 72 -65.10 -4.01 -5.98
C SER A 72 -65.67 -5.41 -5.64
N THR A 73 -65.86 -5.92 -4.42
CA THR A 73 -66.17 -5.40 -3.05
C THR A 73 -65.91 -6.56 -2.04
N CYS A 74 -66.04 -6.53 -0.69
CA CYS A 74 -66.42 -5.57 0.36
C CYS A 74 -65.89 -6.07 1.74
N CYS A 75 -66.17 -5.33 2.83
CA CYS A 75 -66.19 -5.75 4.25
C CYS A 75 -64.83 -6.09 4.93
N GLN A 76 -64.61 -5.82 6.24
CA GLN A 76 -65.41 -5.14 7.28
C GLN A 76 -64.52 -4.59 8.43
N GLN A 77 -65.06 -3.64 9.23
CA GLN A 77 -64.90 -3.34 10.68
C GLN A 77 -63.66 -3.90 11.48
N LYS A 78 -63.08 -3.24 12.53
CA LYS A 78 -63.57 -2.19 13.44
C LYS A 78 -62.43 -1.55 14.29
N SER A 79 -62.63 -0.29 14.71
CA SER A 79 -62.11 0.45 15.90
C SER A 79 -61.07 -0.15 16.87
N CYS A 80 -60.04 0.66 17.22
CA CYS A 80 -59.66 1.01 18.61
C CYS A 80 -58.72 2.24 18.67
N ASN A 81 -58.59 2.91 19.83
CA ASN A 81 -57.98 4.26 19.98
C ASN A 81 -56.78 4.32 20.95
N LEU A 82 -55.78 5.16 20.61
CA LEU A 82 -55.16 6.26 21.41
C LEU A 82 -55.16 6.11 22.97
N SER A 83 -54.11 6.36 23.77
CA SER A 83 -52.91 7.25 23.70
C SER A 83 -52.12 7.12 25.05
N PRO A 84 -51.28 8.06 25.57
CA PRO A 84 -50.39 9.10 24.99
C PRO A 84 -48.92 9.04 25.53
N CYS A 85 -48.05 9.93 25.07
CA CYS A 85 -46.73 10.22 25.68
C CYS A 85 -46.83 11.11 26.93
N SER A 86 -45.77 11.21 27.74
CA SER A 86 -45.58 12.24 28.78
C SER A 86 -44.09 12.54 29.06
N PRO A 87 -43.73 13.69 29.70
CA PRO A 87 -42.50 14.42 29.34
C PRO A 87 -41.41 14.51 30.44
N CYS A 88 -40.30 15.16 30.09
CA CYS A 88 -39.16 15.46 30.98
C CYS A 88 -39.39 16.70 31.86
N THR A 89 -38.82 16.69 33.08
CA THR A 89 -38.60 17.88 33.94
C THR A 89 -37.26 17.78 34.68
N PRO A 90 -36.59 18.92 35.01
CA PRO A 90 -35.25 18.94 35.59
C PRO A 90 -35.25 18.89 37.14
N ILE A 91 -34.07 18.62 37.73
CA ILE A 91 -33.79 18.76 39.17
C ILE A 91 -32.46 19.50 39.36
N THR A 92 -32.40 20.36 40.38
CA THR A 92 -31.21 21.13 40.79
C THR A 92 -30.86 20.89 42.27
N SER A 93 -29.66 21.35 42.65
CA SER A 93 -29.22 21.73 44.02
C SER A 93 -28.64 20.65 44.97
N THR A 94 -27.33 20.80 45.19
CA THR A 94 -26.60 20.85 46.48
C THR A 94 -26.61 19.70 47.52
N SER A 95 -25.40 19.19 47.74
CA SER A 95 -24.71 18.96 49.03
C SER A 95 -25.22 17.95 50.07
N LEU A 96 -24.31 17.06 50.49
CA LEU A 96 -23.83 17.05 51.87
C LEU A 96 -22.46 16.34 51.98
N LEU A 97 -21.62 16.75 52.94
CA LEU A 97 -20.44 15.99 53.34
C LEU A 97 -20.83 14.96 54.40
N GLN A 98 -20.19 13.78 54.36
CA GLN A 98 -19.83 13.10 55.61
C GLN A 98 -18.54 12.28 55.47
N LYS A 99 -17.61 12.50 56.40
CA LYS A 99 -16.46 11.61 56.64
C LYS A 99 -16.90 10.52 57.63
N SER A 100 -16.55 9.27 57.35
CA SER A 100 -16.43 8.24 58.38
C SER A 100 -15.32 7.26 58.01
N SER A 101 -14.34 7.11 58.89
CA SER A 101 -13.20 6.21 58.74
C SER A 101 -13.51 4.83 59.31
N ALA A 102 -13.28 3.76 58.53
CA ALA A 102 -13.06 2.42 59.07
C ALA A 102 -12.24 1.55 58.11
N SER A 103 -11.12 1.04 58.63
CA SER A 103 -10.42 -0.18 58.22
C SER A 103 -10.26 -1.01 59.52
N PRO A 104 -10.00 -2.33 59.54
CA PRO A 104 -9.29 -3.07 58.49
C PRO A 104 -9.80 -4.50 58.18
N SER A 105 -9.02 -5.19 57.34
CA SER A 105 -8.81 -6.66 57.34
C SER A 105 -9.96 -7.61 57.01
N ALA A 106 -9.94 -8.11 55.77
CA ALA A 106 -10.20 -9.52 55.48
C ALA A 106 -9.33 -9.95 54.28
N LEU A 107 -8.37 -10.86 54.51
CA LEU A 107 -7.49 -11.39 53.46
C LEU A 107 -8.12 -12.67 52.88
N VAL A 108 -8.54 -12.65 51.62
CA VAL A 108 -9.07 -13.83 50.92
C VAL A 108 -8.22 -14.09 49.67
N LEU A 109 -7.43 -15.16 49.72
CA LEU A 109 -6.69 -15.69 48.58
C LEU A 109 -7.60 -16.67 47.82
N GLY A 110 -7.97 -16.35 46.58
CA GLY A 110 -8.80 -17.23 45.76
C GLY A 110 -9.36 -16.56 44.51
N GLY A 111 -8.60 -16.59 43.42
CA GLY A 111 -9.05 -16.10 42.11
C GLY A 111 -8.16 -16.64 41.00
N ALA A 112 -8.67 -17.59 40.22
CA ALA A 112 -8.00 -18.02 39.00
C ALA A 112 -8.03 -16.86 37.99
N GLY A 113 -6.86 -16.45 37.49
CA GLY A 113 -6.77 -15.34 36.54
C GLY A 113 -7.50 -15.68 35.23
N PRO A 114 -8.51 -14.89 34.80
CA PRO A 114 -9.07 -15.05 33.47
C PRO A 114 -7.98 -14.75 32.43
N GLY A 115 -7.86 -15.61 31.42
CA GLY A 115 -6.91 -15.38 30.33
C GLY A 115 -7.32 -14.14 29.54
N MET A 116 -6.62 -13.02 29.75
CA MET A 116 -6.77 -11.82 28.94
C MET A 116 -6.27 -12.10 27.51
N THR A 117 -7.19 -12.44 26.62
CA THR A 117 -6.99 -12.32 25.18
C THR A 117 -6.77 -10.86 24.86
N MET A 118 -5.53 -10.49 24.51
CA MET A 118 -5.21 -9.14 24.02
C MET A 118 -5.70 -8.96 22.57
N GLU A 119 -7.02 -8.92 22.41
CA GLU A 119 -7.63 -8.26 21.26
C GLU A 119 -7.53 -6.76 21.53
N ASP A 120 -6.45 -6.11 21.05
CA ASP A 120 -6.28 -4.66 21.14
C ASP A 120 -7.49 -3.98 20.48
N PRO A 121 -8.35 -3.26 21.22
CA PRO A 121 -9.52 -2.62 20.65
C PRO A 121 -9.06 -1.39 19.87
N LYS A 122 -8.84 -1.55 18.56
CA LYS A 122 -8.69 -0.40 17.66
C LYS A 122 -9.90 0.52 17.85
N LEU A 123 -9.63 1.81 18.04
CA LEU A 123 -10.66 2.82 18.24
C LEU A 123 -11.40 3.10 16.92
N GLU A 124 -12.35 2.22 16.60
CA GLU A 124 -13.29 2.38 15.48
C GLU A 124 -14.38 3.38 15.86
N GLU A 125 -14.02 4.66 15.83
CA GLU A 125 -14.96 5.76 16.02
C GLU A 125 -15.97 5.75 14.85
N ASN A 126 -17.15 5.17 15.11
CA ASN A 126 -18.23 4.90 14.15
C ASN A 126 -17.86 3.91 13.02
N GLY A 127 -16.98 2.93 13.28
CA GLY A 127 -16.60 1.92 12.26
C GLY A 127 -15.70 2.45 11.14
N GLN A 128 -15.33 3.74 11.17
CA GLN A 128 -14.32 4.31 10.27
C GLN A 128 -12.95 4.16 10.91
N THR A 129 -12.01 3.48 10.24
CA THR A 129 -10.66 3.33 10.79
C THR A 129 -9.85 4.63 10.67
N LEU A 130 -9.44 5.17 11.81
CA LEU A 130 -8.54 6.31 11.93
C LEU A 130 -7.20 6.09 11.22
N LEU A 131 -6.78 7.04 10.37
CA LEU A 131 -5.45 7.10 9.77
C LEU A 131 -4.57 8.12 10.52
N TYR A 132 -3.42 7.68 11.02
CA TYR A 132 -2.44 8.57 11.66
C TYR A 132 -1.46 9.14 10.64
N VAL A 133 -1.39 10.46 10.49
CA VAL A 133 -0.59 11.14 9.45
C VAL A 133 0.51 12.00 10.06
N HIS A 134 1.75 11.55 9.99
CA HIS A 134 2.90 12.36 10.37
C HIS A 134 3.25 13.37 9.27
N ILE A 135 3.03 14.66 9.52
CA ILE A 135 3.38 15.76 8.62
C ILE A 135 4.90 15.88 8.57
N HIS A 136 5.52 15.37 7.49
CA HIS A 136 6.97 15.28 7.35
C HIS A 136 7.56 16.63 6.94
N MET A 137 7.59 17.60 7.88
CA MET A 137 8.30 18.85 7.72
C MET A 137 9.79 18.61 7.39
N ALA A 138 10.38 19.47 6.57
CA ALA A 138 11.76 19.26 6.14
C ALA A 138 12.71 19.37 7.36
N LYS A 139 13.54 18.35 7.59
CA LYS A 139 14.54 18.30 8.69
C LYS A 139 13.96 18.22 10.12
N THR A 140 12.75 17.71 10.32
CA THR A 140 12.18 17.38 11.64
C THR A 140 12.25 15.87 11.96
N ALA A 141 13.36 15.22 11.62
CA ALA A 141 13.59 13.76 11.80
C ALA A 141 12.57 12.78 11.19
N GLY A 142 11.52 13.22 10.47
CA GLY A 142 10.48 12.34 9.90
C GLY A 142 10.95 11.16 9.03
N SER A 143 12.20 11.20 8.53
CA SER A 143 12.82 10.05 7.85
C SER A 143 13.27 8.94 8.80
N PHE A 144 13.80 9.31 9.97
CA PHE A 144 14.09 8.40 11.07
C PHE A 144 12.80 7.87 11.69
N VAL A 145 11.81 8.74 11.92
CA VAL A 145 10.49 8.33 12.46
C VAL A 145 9.84 7.26 11.59
N ASN A 146 9.73 7.49 10.28
CA ASN A 146 9.19 6.50 9.35
C ASN A 146 10.01 5.20 9.39
N GLY A 147 11.33 5.27 9.21
CA GLY A 147 12.18 4.08 9.19
C GLY A 147 12.18 3.27 10.50
N ALA A 148 12.05 3.93 11.65
CA ALA A 148 11.95 3.28 12.96
C ALA A 148 10.58 2.65 13.20
N LEU A 149 9.49 3.28 12.75
CA LEU A 149 8.16 2.69 12.83
C LEU A 149 8.01 1.52 11.84
N ALA A 150 8.44 1.67 10.59
CA ALA A 150 8.31 0.64 9.55
C ALA A 150 9.13 -0.63 9.83
N LEU A 151 10.15 -0.55 10.70
CA LEU A 151 10.91 -1.71 11.18
C LEU A 151 10.34 -2.38 12.44
N LYS A 152 9.32 -1.79 13.07
CA LYS A 152 8.73 -2.26 14.33
C LYS A 152 7.23 -2.58 14.22
N TYR A 153 6.51 -1.91 13.32
CA TYR A 153 5.07 -1.99 13.16
C TYR A 153 4.64 -2.22 11.71
N GLU A 154 3.47 -2.83 11.53
CA GLU A 154 2.81 -3.07 10.25
C GLU A 154 2.00 -1.86 9.76
N ARG A 155 1.63 -1.89 8.48
CA ARG A 155 0.78 -0.87 7.83
C ARG A 155 1.33 0.56 8.01
N VAL A 156 2.66 0.66 8.08
CA VAL A 156 3.44 1.91 8.12
C VAL A 156 3.86 2.25 6.70
N CYS A 157 3.43 3.42 6.24
CA CYS A 157 3.59 3.86 4.86
C CYS A 157 4.38 5.18 4.78
N GLY A 158 5.24 5.33 3.77
CA GLY A 158 5.77 6.65 3.47
C GLY A 158 6.97 6.70 2.53
N LYS A 159 7.48 7.93 2.31
CA LYS A 159 8.55 8.19 1.33
C LYS A 159 9.86 7.48 1.62
N LYS A 160 10.05 6.97 2.84
CA LYS A 160 11.32 6.39 3.33
C LYS A 160 11.27 4.87 3.52
N GLY A 161 10.22 4.25 2.99
CA GLY A 161 9.95 2.83 3.09
C GLY A 161 8.49 2.57 3.48
N TYR A 162 8.06 1.34 3.25
CA TYR A 162 6.85 0.76 3.81
C TYR A 162 7.25 -0.38 4.76
N SER A 163 6.38 -0.78 5.69
CA SER A 163 6.69 -1.83 6.66
C SER A 163 7.12 -3.15 6.00
N TYR A 164 6.47 -3.54 4.90
CA TYR A 164 6.71 -4.79 4.15
C TYR A 164 8.09 -4.89 3.47
N ASP A 165 8.87 -3.80 3.43
CA ASP A 165 10.18 -3.75 2.74
C ASP A 165 11.29 -3.17 3.63
N ALA A 166 10.92 -2.50 4.73
CA ALA A 166 11.86 -1.84 5.62
C ALA A 166 12.94 -2.81 6.13
N TYR A 167 12.58 -4.05 6.47
CA TYR A 167 13.49 -5.05 7.03
C TYR A 167 14.62 -5.42 6.06
N GLN A 168 14.30 -5.89 4.84
CA GLN A 168 15.33 -6.24 3.85
C GLN A 168 16.13 -5.02 3.40
N ALA A 169 15.49 -3.85 3.24
CA ALA A 169 16.22 -2.63 2.90
C ALA A 169 17.16 -2.15 4.02
N ASN A 170 16.87 -2.49 5.28
CA ASN A 170 17.76 -2.25 6.42
C ASN A 170 18.94 -3.25 6.45
N LEU A 171 18.68 -4.54 6.21
CA LEU A 171 19.72 -5.57 6.08
C LEU A 171 20.66 -5.34 4.89
N ARG A 172 20.16 -4.83 3.76
CA ARG A 172 20.99 -4.46 2.59
C ARG A 172 21.99 -3.37 2.96
N TYR A 173 21.55 -2.36 3.71
CA TYR A 173 22.41 -1.27 4.20
C TYR A 173 23.43 -1.72 5.24
N SER A 174 23.05 -2.58 6.20
CA SER A 174 24.01 -3.12 7.19
C SER A 174 25.17 -3.89 6.54
N ARG A 175 24.89 -4.51 5.38
CA ARG A 175 25.86 -5.24 4.55
C ARG A 175 26.53 -4.37 3.47
N ASN A 176 26.31 -3.05 3.46
CA ASN A 176 26.76 -2.11 2.42
C ASN A 176 26.41 -2.53 0.97
N LEU A 177 25.32 -3.28 0.78
CA LEU A 177 24.87 -3.74 -0.54
C LEU A 177 24.19 -2.60 -1.29
N SER A 178 24.88 -2.06 -2.30
CA SER A 178 24.30 -1.13 -3.26
C SER A 178 23.48 -1.88 -4.33
N GLY A 179 22.40 -1.25 -4.81
CA GLY A 179 21.60 -1.78 -5.93
C GLY A 179 20.46 -2.73 -5.56
N ASP A 180 19.33 -2.19 -5.09
CA ASP A 180 18.03 -2.87 -5.13
C ASP A 180 17.33 -2.70 -6.50
N SER A 181 16.26 -3.45 -6.76
CA SER A 181 15.47 -3.41 -8.01
C SER A 181 15.01 -1.99 -8.38
N ILE A 182 14.56 -1.23 -7.38
CA ILE A 182 14.09 0.15 -7.54
C ILE A 182 15.23 1.06 -7.98
N SER A 183 16.42 0.98 -7.38
CA SER A 183 17.57 1.80 -7.75
C SER A 183 18.20 1.45 -9.11
N LYS A 184 18.06 0.19 -9.56
CA LYS A 184 18.44 -0.25 -10.92
C LYS A 184 17.54 0.40 -11.98
N LEU A 185 16.23 0.48 -11.72
CA LEU A 185 15.23 1.09 -12.61
C LEU A 185 15.20 2.62 -12.53
N PHE A 186 15.38 3.17 -11.33
CA PHE A 186 15.17 4.56 -10.98
C PHE A 186 16.39 5.15 -10.26
N PRO A 187 17.40 5.63 -11.00
CA PRO A 187 18.54 6.32 -10.40
C PRO A 187 18.10 7.43 -9.44
N ASN A 188 18.72 7.47 -8.25
CA ASN A 188 18.39 8.34 -7.09
C ASN A 188 17.17 7.91 -6.25
N PHE A 189 16.50 6.80 -6.58
CA PHE A 189 15.47 6.17 -5.75
C PHE A 189 15.95 4.77 -5.31
N HIS A 190 15.28 4.18 -4.32
CA HIS A 190 15.57 2.87 -3.73
C HIS A 190 14.38 2.46 -2.83
N ARG A 191 14.41 1.26 -2.25
CA ARG A 191 13.35 0.74 -1.35
C ARG A 191 13.06 1.62 -0.11
N GLN A 192 14.00 2.50 0.25
CA GLN A 192 13.84 3.53 1.31
C GLN A 192 13.79 4.96 0.77
N ARG A 193 13.47 5.12 -0.51
CA ARG A 193 13.19 6.40 -1.16
C ARG A 193 12.24 6.12 -2.30
N VAL A 194 10.99 5.79 -1.94
CA VAL A 194 9.96 5.42 -2.91
C VAL A 194 9.52 6.67 -3.69
N PRO A 195 9.38 6.61 -5.03
CA PRO A 195 8.82 7.72 -5.80
C PRO A 195 7.37 8.02 -5.36
N SER A 196 6.98 9.29 -5.29
CA SER A 196 5.64 9.68 -4.85
C SER A 196 4.51 9.18 -5.76
N TRP A 197 4.81 8.92 -7.04
CA TRP A 197 3.87 8.31 -7.99
C TRP A 197 3.73 6.80 -7.73
N VAL A 198 4.82 6.07 -7.45
CA VAL A 198 4.77 4.66 -7.02
C VAL A 198 3.92 4.54 -5.76
N MET A 199 4.16 5.40 -4.76
CA MET A 199 3.34 5.43 -3.53
C MET A 199 1.85 5.68 -3.79
N SER A 200 1.51 6.42 -4.85
CA SER A 200 0.12 6.76 -5.18
C SER A 200 -0.53 5.76 -6.13
N ASP A 201 0.26 4.84 -6.71
CA ASP A 201 -0.19 3.75 -7.56
C ASP A 201 -0.26 2.41 -6.81
N ILE A 202 0.58 2.25 -5.78
CA ILE A 202 0.34 1.35 -4.65
C ILE A 202 -1.01 1.75 -4.05
N GLY A 203 -1.07 2.87 -3.31
CA GLY A 203 -2.25 3.29 -2.58
C GLY A 203 -1.96 3.55 -1.10
N TYR A 204 -3.01 3.68 -0.30
CA TYR A 204 -2.95 4.09 1.12
C TYR A 204 -3.96 3.36 2.01
N GLU A 205 -4.74 2.43 1.47
CA GLU A 205 -5.93 1.81 2.08
C GLU A 205 -5.53 0.90 3.25
N ASP A 206 -4.45 0.14 3.05
CA ASP A 206 -3.82 -0.72 4.05
C ASP A 206 -2.75 0.04 4.86
N CYS A 207 -2.86 1.37 4.99
CA CYS A 207 -2.05 2.15 5.93
C CYS A 207 -2.84 2.42 7.22
N ASP A 208 -2.20 2.19 8.37
CA ASP A 208 -2.64 2.72 9.67
C ASP A 208 -1.80 3.97 10.04
N TRP A 209 -0.58 4.09 9.53
CA TRP A 209 0.27 5.29 9.66
C TRP A 209 0.91 5.73 8.36
N LEU A 210 0.95 7.04 8.10
CA LEU A 210 1.47 7.62 6.86
C LEU A 210 2.40 8.82 7.11
N SER A 211 3.60 8.81 6.49
CA SER A 211 4.54 9.95 6.50
C SER A 211 5.07 10.27 5.11
N GLN A 212 4.60 11.41 4.57
CA GLN A 212 4.91 11.86 3.21
C GLN A 212 5.58 13.25 3.23
N GLU A 213 6.69 13.38 2.49
CA GLU A 213 7.31 14.68 2.23
C GLU A 213 6.63 15.39 1.03
N SER A 214 5.34 15.71 1.17
CA SER A 214 4.52 16.41 0.17
C SER A 214 4.04 17.76 0.70
N ARG A 215 3.56 18.61 -0.20
CA ARG A 215 2.84 19.85 0.15
C ARG A 215 1.56 19.54 0.91
N TRP A 216 1.05 20.48 1.70
CA TRP A 216 -0.18 20.27 2.48
C TRP A 216 -1.40 19.90 1.62
N GLN A 217 -1.51 20.39 0.37
CA GLN A 217 -2.63 20.04 -0.52
C GLN A 217 -2.68 18.55 -0.88
N PHE A 218 -1.57 17.80 -0.74
CA PHE A 218 -1.55 16.35 -0.96
C PHE A 218 -2.50 15.60 -0.02
N TRP A 219 -2.80 16.16 1.15
CA TRP A 219 -3.65 15.51 2.14
C TRP A 219 -5.14 15.54 1.75
N ARG A 220 -5.59 16.47 0.88
CA ARG A 220 -7.01 16.64 0.49
C ARG A 220 -7.67 15.39 -0.10
N LYS A 221 -6.91 14.40 -0.57
CA LYS A 221 -7.43 13.10 -1.02
C LYS A 221 -7.91 12.16 0.11
N PHE A 222 -7.71 12.56 1.37
CA PHE A 222 -8.18 11.85 2.56
C PHE A 222 -9.37 12.58 3.23
N HIS A 223 -10.10 13.43 2.51
CA HIS A 223 -11.23 14.20 3.06
C HIS A 223 -12.37 13.31 3.58
N ASP A 224 -12.62 12.18 2.92
CA ASP A 224 -13.61 11.17 3.33
C ASP A 224 -13.15 10.30 4.51
N TRP A 225 -11.93 10.49 5.03
CA TRP A 225 -11.33 9.61 6.05
C TRP A 225 -11.21 10.36 7.38
N THR A 226 -11.37 9.65 8.50
CA THR A 226 -10.99 10.17 9.82
C THR A 226 -9.47 10.16 9.93
N VAL A 227 -8.86 11.32 10.17
CA VAL A 227 -7.40 11.52 10.11
C VAL A 227 -6.90 12.22 11.37
N GLU A 228 -5.83 11.70 11.98
CA GLU A 228 -5.10 12.43 13.03
C GLU A 228 -3.72 12.86 12.53
N PHE A 229 -3.56 14.15 12.28
CA PHE A 229 -2.31 14.76 11.82
C PHE A 229 -1.36 14.98 13.00
N HIS A 230 -0.17 14.39 12.94
CA HIS A 230 0.90 14.56 13.92
C HIS A 230 2.00 15.48 13.36
N LEU A 231 2.16 16.65 13.96
CA LEU A 231 3.15 17.65 13.56
C LEU A 231 4.37 17.66 14.52
N PRO A 232 5.59 17.29 14.05
CA PRO A 232 6.81 17.46 14.84
C PRO A 232 7.21 18.94 14.93
N CYS A 233 7.09 19.53 16.11
CA CYS A 233 7.46 20.92 16.39
C CYS A 233 8.92 21.03 16.83
N ARG A 234 9.67 21.99 16.29
CA ARG A 234 11.12 22.15 16.50
C ARG A 234 11.48 23.63 16.70
N ASP A 235 12.47 23.92 17.55
CA ASP A 235 12.99 25.28 17.78
C ASP A 235 13.31 25.97 16.44
N PRO A 236 12.85 27.22 16.21
CA PRO A 236 12.98 27.87 14.90
C PRO A 236 14.43 28.09 14.44
N ILE A 237 15.36 28.32 15.35
CA ILE A 237 16.77 28.61 15.05
C ILE A 237 17.53 27.31 14.74
N ASP A 238 17.33 26.28 15.57
CA ASP A 238 17.87 24.94 15.38
C ASP A 238 17.34 24.27 14.09
N HIS A 239 16.07 24.52 13.76
CA HIS A 239 15.47 24.11 12.51
C HIS A 239 16.07 24.85 11.31
N LEU A 240 16.21 26.19 11.40
CA LEU A 240 16.82 27.00 10.36
C LEU A 240 18.25 26.57 10.04
N LEU A 241 19.11 26.44 11.06
CA LEU A 241 20.51 26.04 10.91
C LEU A 241 20.63 24.64 10.30
N SER A 242 19.73 23.73 10.64
CA SER A 242 19.63 22.39 10.04
C SER A 242 19.21 22.41 8.55
N MET A 243 18.43 23.41 8.13
CA MET A 243 18.12 23.66 6.70
C MET A 243 19.30 24.35 5.98
N CYS A 244 19.99 25.30 6.62
CA CYS A 244 21.20 25.93 6.10
C CYS A 244 22.30 24.89 5.79
N ASN A 245 22.62 24.03 6.77
CA ASN A 245 23.57 22.93 6.62
C ASN A 245 23.16 21.99 5.45
N HIS A 246 21.89 21.63 5.33
CA HIS A 246 21.44 20.80 4.20
C HIS A 246 21.67 21.45 2.83
N LYS A 247 21.54 22.78 2.73
CA LYS A 247 21.85 23.54 1.50
C LYS A 247 23.35 23.85 1.35
N GLN A 248 24.21 23.37 2.26
CA GLN A 248 25.64 23.69 2.34
C GLN A 248 25.89 25.21 2.40
N ARG A 249 25.09 25.91 3.23
CA ARG A 249 25.19 27.37 3.46
C ARG A 249 25.56 27.67 4.90
N VAL A 250 26.54 28.56 5.08
CA VAL A 250 26.82 29.22 6.36
C VAL A 250 25.91 30.44 6.48
N PHE A 251 25.16 30.55 7.59
CA PHE A 251 24.30 31.70 7.85
C PHE A 251 25.14 32.90 8.31
N ASN A 252 25.02 34.06 7.65
CA ASN A 252 25.83 35.23 8.00
C ASN A 252 25.09 36.22 8.93
N CYS A 253 25.33 36.12 10.24
CA CYS A 253 24.78 37.06 11.23
C CYS A 253 25.35 38.50 11.17
N ARG A 254 26.29 38.79 10.25
CA ARG A 254 26.77 40.14 9.93
C ARG A 254 26.18 40.69 8.62
N SER A 255 25.24 39.97 7.99
CA SER A 255 24.49 40.46 6.84
C SER A 255 23.61 41.64 7.27
N SER A 256 23.57 42.71 6.46
CA SER A 256 22.64 43.82 6.64
C SER A 256 21.19 43.40 6.46
N ASP A 257 20.94 42.39 5.63
CA ASP A 257 19.67 41.69 5.53
C ASP A 257 19.79 40.28 6.12
N LEU A 258 19.13 40.04 7.26
CA LEU A 258 19.05 38.72 7.89
C LEU A 258 17.89 37.87 7.36
N ILE A 259 16.90 38.46 6.68
CA ILE A 259 15.73 37.78 6.15
C ILE A 259 16.06 37.07 4.84
N ASP A 260 16.84 37.72 3.98
CA ASP A 260 17.46 37.09 2.79
C ASP A 260 18.33 35.88 3.17
N GLN A 261 19.01 35.93 4.33
CA GLN A 261 19.75 34.78 4.87
C GLN A 261 18.82 33.64 5.35
N VAL A 262 17.63 33.96 5.86
CA VAL A 262 16.61 32.97 6.22
C VAL A 262 16.03 32.30 4.98
N GLU A 263 15.53 33.06 4.01
CA GLU A 263 14.97 32.54 2.75
C GLU A 263 16.00 31.73 1.96
N SER A 264 17.24 32.21 1.93
CA SER A 264 18.43 31.46 1.49
C SER A 264 18.48 30.03 2.03
N CYS A 265 18.13 29.81 3.30
CA CYS A 265 18.14 28.50 3.95
C CYS A 265 16.81 27.71 3.88
N ARG A 266 15.63 28.37 3.85
CA ARG A 266 14.31 27.70 3.97
C ARG A 266 14.09 26.55 2.97
N LEU A 267 13.47 25.47 3.46
CA LEU A 267 13.21 24.24 2.69
C LEU A 267 11.88 23.61 3.11
N GLY A 268 11.04 23.22 2.14
CA GLY A 268 9.85 22.40 2.39
C GLY A 268 8.91 22.95 3.46
N GLN A 269 8.68 24.27 3.44
CA GLN A 269 7.79 24.99 4.35
C GLN A 269 6.34 24.93 3.86
N ASP A 270 6.13 24.66 2.57
CA ASP A 270 4.86 24.42 1.88
C ASP A 270 4.17 23.08 2.24
N ARG A 271 4.68 22.38 3.25
CA ARG A 271 4.20 21.07 3.73
C ARG A 271 3.13 21.17 4.83
N PHE A 272 2.91 22.37 5.36
CA PHE A 272 1.91 22.70 6.38
C PHE A 272 1.06 23.90 5.93
N SER A 273 -0.18 23.99 6.42
CA SER A 273 -1.07 25.15 6.36
C SER A 273 -2.07 25.04 7.52
N ASP A 274 -2.52 26.17 8.05
CA ASP A 274 -3.54 26.22 9.11
C ASP A 274 -4.91 25.69 8.63
N GLU A 275 -5.11 25.60 7.31
CA GLU A 275 -6.23 24.89 6.68
C GLU A 275 -6.33 23.43 7.15
N LEU A 276 -5.22 22.76 7.51
CA LEU A 276 -5.22 21.40 8.06
C LEU A 276 -5.88 21.28 9.44
N ASN A 277 -6.17 22.41 10.10
CA ASN A 277 -6.82 22.49 11.40
C ASN A 277 -8.27 23.01 11.33
N SER A 278 -8.72 23.47 10.15
CA SER A 278 -9.86 24.39 10.06
C SER A 278 -10.64 24.42 8.75
N SER A 279 -10.19 23.78 7.66
CA SER A 279 -10.88 23.87 6.37
C SER A 279 -12.00 22.85 6.21
N SER A 280 -12.97 23.21 5.36
CA SER A 280 -14.02 22.31 4.88
C SER A 280 -13.51 21.10 4.09
N ASP A 281 -12.22 21.06 3.73
CA ASP A 281 -11.61 19.90 3.06
C ASP A 281 -11.25 18.78 4.05
N PHE A 282 -11.31 19.04 5.35
CA PHE A 282 -10.85 18.14 6.41
C PHE A 282 -11.84 18.04 7.58
N PRO A 283 -13.15 17.77 7.34
CA PRO A 283 -14.17 17.80 8.39
C PRO A 283 -13.95 16.75 9.50
N ASN A 284 -13.28 15.64 9.17
CA ASN A 284 -12.99 14.52 10.08
C ASN A 284 -11.53 14.50 10.56
N ALA A 285 -10.81 15.63 10.48
CA ALA A 285 -9.41 15.72 10.87
C ALA A 285 -9.21 16.26 12.28
N ARG A 286 -8.20 15.72 12.97
CA ARG A 286 -7.64 16.21 14.24
C ARG A 286 -6.19 16.60 14.02
N LEU A 287 -5.80 17.84 14.31
CA LEU A 287 -4.40 18.26 14.27
C LEU A 287 -3.81 18.25 15.69
N LYS A 288 -2.66 17.59 15.84
CA LYS A 288 -1.90 17.47 17.08
C LYS A 288 -0.41 17.67 16.84
N CYS A 289 0.34 18.01 17.87
CA CYS A 289 1.78 18.20 17.81
C CYS A 289 2.55 17.41 18.87
N TYR A 290 3.87 17.35 18.70
CA TYR A 290 4.80 16.90 19.73
C TYR A 290 6.14 17.63 19.59
N ASN A 291 6.88 17.76 20.71
CA ASN A 291 8.23 18.30 20.67
C ASN A 291 9.18 17.30 19.96
N MET A 292 9.85 17.75 18.89
CA MET A 292 10.74 16.94 18.08
C MET A 292 11.95 16.39 18.87
N SER A 293 12.34 17.01 19.99
CA SER A 293 13.34 16.41 20.90
C SER A 293 12.89 15.07 21.48
N MET A 294 11.58 14.86 21.66
CA MET A 294 10.96 13.65 22.20
C MET A 294 10.65 12.61 21.11
N THR A 295 11.43 12.57 20.02
CA THR A 295 11.19 11.67 18.89
C THR A 295 11.14 10.19 19.29
N SER A 296 11.95 9.73 20.25
CA SER A 296 11.89 8.35 20.78
C SER A 296 10.57 8.08 21.49
N THR A 297 10.13 9.00 22.35
CA THR A 297 8.87 8.92 23.10
C THR A 297 7.65 8.95 22.18
N TYR A 298 7.71 9.70 21.06
CA TYR A 298 6.70 9.64 20.00
C TYR A 298 6.65 8.26 19.31
N ILE A 299 7.81 7.62 19.06
CA ILE A 299 7.88 6.27 18.49
C ILE A 299 7.31 5.23 19.48
N GLU A 300 7.55 5.41 20.78
CA GLU A 300 6.97 4.58 21.85
C GLU A 300 5.45 4.76 21.96
N TYR A 301 4.95 6.00 21.90
CA TYR A 301 3.52 6.33 21.86
C TYR A 301 2.83 5.71 20.63
N MET A 302 3.38 5.87 19.42
CA MET A 302 2.85 5.17 18.25
C MET A 302 2.93 3.64 18.40
N GLY A 303 3.87 3.14 19.20
CA GLY A 303 4.05 1.74 19.53
C GLY A 303 3.01 1.13 20.48
N THR A 304 2.12 1.93 21.06
CA THR A 304 0.90 1.46 21.76
C THR A 304 -0.35 1.51 20.87
N ILE A 305 -0.21 1.93 19.61
CA ILE A 305 -1.32 2.14 18.66
C ILE A 305 -1.17 1.23 17.45
N LEU A 306 0.05 1.10 16.93
CA LEU A 306 0.35 0.36 15.70
C LEU A 306 0.64 -1.12 15.99
N GLN A 307 0.09 -2.00 15.16
CA GLN A 307 0.32 -3.44 15.25
C GLN A 307 1.80 -3.78 15.06
N LYS A 308 2.40 -4.51 16.00
CA LYS A 308 3.81 -4.93 15.96
C LYS A 308 4.08 -5.92 14.82
N LYS A 309 5.24 -5.79 14.16
CA LYS A 309 5.70 -6.76 13.15
C LYS A 309 6.07 -8.11 13.79
N ARG A 310 5.91 -9.18 13.00
CA ARG A 310 6.41 -10.54 13.33
C ARG A 310 7.93 -10.57 13.51
N ARG A 311 8.66 -9.82 12.67
CA ARG A 311 10.09 -9.54 12.85
C ARG A 311 10.32 -8.04 12.98
N GLN A 312 10.91 -7.64 14.09
CA GLN A 312 11.32 -6.26 14.35
C GLN A 312 12.84 -6.12 14.19
N ALA A 313 13.31 -4.92 13.87
CA ALA A 313 14.74 -4.59 13.89
C ALA A 313 14.97 -3.14 14.31
N GLU A 314 16.21 -2.83 14.71
CA GLU A 314 16.61 -1.45 14.97
C GLU A 314 16.86 -0.69 13.68
N TYR A 315 16.43 0.57 13.63
CA TYR A 315 16.67 1.44 12.48
C TYR A 315 18.12 1.90 12.46
N LEU A 316 18.86 1.45 11.45
CA LEU A 316 20.23 1.92 11.22
C LEU A 316 20.17 3.35 10.72
N TYR A 317 20.51 4.29 11.62
CA TYR A 317 20.44 5.72 11.39
C TYR A 317 21.25 6.14 10.16
N ARG A 318 20.69 7.08 9.39
CA ARG A 318 21.22 7.53 8.10
C ARG A 318 21.29 9.06 8.11
N PRO A 319 22.48 9.66 8.28
CA PRO A 319 22.61 11.10 8.24
C PRO A 319 22.16 11.63 6.87
N THR A 320 21.24 12.59 6.86
CA THR A 320 20.76 13.27 5.64
C THR A 320 21.38 14.65 5.45
N ASN A 321 22.36 14.97 6.29
CA ASN A 321 23.16 16.18 6.42
C ASN A 321 24.54 15.76 6.95
N GLU A 322 25.56 16.57 6.72
CA GLU A 322 26.81 16.50 7.49
C GLU A 322 26.57 16.84 8.99
N PRO A 323 27.45 16.41 9.91
CA PRO A 323 27.48 16.91 11.28
C PRO A 323 27.53 18.45 11.32
N ARG A 324 26.86 19.07 12.31
CA ARG A 324 26.91 20.53 12.51
C ARG A 324 28.02 20.88 13.48
N ASP A 325 28.91 21.78 13.08
CA ASP A 325 29.80 22.47 14.01
C ASP A 325 29.06 23.67 14.63
N MET A 326 28.35 23.41 15.73
CA MET A 326 27.63 24.43 16.49
C MET A 326 28.53 25.59 16.97
N SER A 327 29.85 25.39 17.12
CA SER A 327 30.74 26.48 17.53
C SER A 327 30.86 27.60 16.48
N THR A 328 30.58 27.27 15.21
CA THR A 328 30.58 28.22 14.08
C THR A 328 29.21 28.85 13.81
N GLU A 329 28.13 28.33 14.42
CA GLU A 329 26.76 28.75 14.13
C GLU A 329 26.41 30.06 14.86
N CYS A 330 26.70 31.19 14.22
CA CYS A 330 26.63 32.52 14.83
C CYS A 330 25.28 32.90 15.49
N LEU A 331 24.15 32.29 15.09
CA LEU A 331 22.83 32.51 15.71
C LEU A 331 22.73 31.92 17.14
N LEU A 332 23.67 31.08 17.56
CA LEU A 332 23.76 30.57 18.93
C LEU A 332 24.42 31.57 19.89
N TYR A 333 25.18 32.54 19.37
CA TYR A 333 25.98 33.48 20.17
C TYR A 333 25.62 34.96 19.94
N ASN A 334 25.11 35.34 18.76
CA ASN A 334 24.65 36.69 18.47
C ASN A 334 23.16 36.83 18.84
N ALA A 335 22.89 37.23 20.08
CA ALA A 335 21.53 37.38 20.62
C ALA A 335 20.65 38.34 19.79
N THR A 336 21.20 39.44 19.26
CA THR A 336 20.45 40.41 18.45
C THR A 336 20.01 39.81 17.12
N ALA A 337 20.92 39.14 16.40
CA ALA A 337 20.59 38.44 15.16
C ALA A 337 19.61 37.29 15.42
N ARG A 338 19.81 36.53 16.51
CA ARG A 338 18.87 35.48 16.94
C ARG A 338 17.47 36.03 17.14
N ALA A 339 17.29 37.11 17.92
CA ALA A 339 15.98 37.66 18.22
C ALA A 339 15.22 38.16 16.99
N ILE A 340 15.93 38.74 15.99
CA ILE A 340 15.34 39.16 14.72
C ILE A 340 14.88 37.93 13.91
N VAL A 341 15.75 36.93 13.77
CA VAL A 341 15.46 35.71 13.00
C VAL A 341 14.38 34.87 13.66
N GLU A 342 14.41 34.70 14.98
CA GLU A 342 13.42 33.92 15.72
C GLU A 342 12.03 34.55 15.61
N ARG A 343 11.93 35.89 15.69
CA ARG A 343 10.68 36.63 15.47
C ARG A 343 10.14 36.42 14.04
N TYR A 344 11.00 36.51 13.02
CA TYR A 344 10.59 36.30 11.63
C TYR A 344 10.12 34.86 11.36
N MET A 345 10.81 33.87 11.96
CA MET A 345 10.45 32.47 11.83
C MET A 345 9.15 32.16 12.58
N LYS A 346 8.96 32.65 13.81
CA LYS A 346 7.70 32.49 14.58
C LYS A 346 6.49 33.14 13.92
N ALA A 347 6.69 34.13 13.06
CA ALA A 347 5.63 34.71 12.23
C ALA A 347 5.21 33.83 11.02
N GLN A 348 5.84 32.67 10.77
CA GLN A 348 5.40 31.72 9.75
C GLN A 348 4.40 30.71 10.36
N PRO A 349 3.32 30.33 9.64
CA PRO A 349 2.23 29.47 10.16
C PRO A 349 2.66 28.25 10.96
N TYR A 350 3.61 27.46 10.44
CA TYR A 350 4.11 26.26 11.11
C TYR A 350 4.68 26.52 12.51
N TYR A 351 5.43 27.60 12.72
CA TYR A 351 6.00 27.93 14.03
C TYR A 351 4.95 28.61 14.92
N ALA A 352 4.10 29.47 14.36
CA ALA A 352 2.99 30.09 15.08
C ALA A 352 2.00 29.06 15.65
N PHE A 353 1.67 28.02 14.89
CA PHE A 353 0.89 26.88 15.36
C PHE A 353 1.66 26.06 16.42
N CYS A 354 2.95 25.78 16.20
CA CYS A 354 3.75 25.01 17.14
C CYS A 354 3.90 25.66 18.53
N ASP A 355 4.14 26.98 18.57
CA ASP A 355 4.22 27.74 19.83
C ASP A 355 2.90 27.66 20.61
N GLN A 356 1.74 27.70 19.93
CA GLN A 356 0.42 27.54 20.56
C GLN A 356 0.12 26.09 20.97
N CYS A 357 0.46 25.14 20.11
CA CYS A 357 0.04 23.74 20.28
C CYS A 357 0.78 23.03 21.43
N LEU A 358 2.07 23.31 21.64
CA LEU A 358 2.89 22.62 22.66
C LEU A 358 2.41 22.87 24.10
N ASP A 359 1.78 24.01 24.38
CA ASP A 359 1.20 24.34 25.70
C ASP A 359 -0.30 23.98 25.80
N SER A 360 -0.90 23.45 24.73
CA SER A 360 -2.33 23.09 24.63
C SER A 360 -2.60 21.61 24.93
N GLU A 361 -3.87 21.18 24.83
CA GLU A 361 -4.25 19.76 24.90
C GLU A 361 -3.93 19.00 23.60
N GLN A 362 -3.62 19.70 22.50
CA GLN A 362 -3.22 19.10 21.22
C GLN A 362 -1.77 18.56 21.24
N HIS A 363 -1.03 18.77 22.34
CA HIS A 363 0.31 18.19 22.53
C HIS A 363 0.23 16.72 22.98
N LEU A 364 0.47 15.80 22.03
CA LEU A 364 0.39 14.34 22.19
C LEU A 364 1.04 13.79 23.47
N LEU A 365 2.21 14.32 23.86
CA LEU A 365 3.04 13.75 24.92
C LEU A 365 2.87 14.48 26.27
N ARG A 366 1.95 15.45 26.38
CA ARG A 366 1.73 16.27 27.59
C ARG A 366 1.43 15.42 28.83
N ALA A 367 0.59 14.38 28.71
CA ALA A 367 0.23 13.52 29.83
C ALA A 367 1.42 12.76 30.43
N GLN A 368 2.40 12.39 29.59
CA GLN A 368 3.62 11.69 30.00
C GLN A 368 4.55 12.63 30.78
N MET A 369 4.63 13.91 30.40
CA MET A 369 5.39 14.93 31.15
C MET A 369 4.88 15.07 32.59
N THR A 370 3.56 15.20 32.78
CA THR A 370 2.97 15.36 34.13
C THR A 370 3.21 14.18 35.05
N THR A 371 3.31 12.95 34.52
CA THR A 371 3.49 11.75 35.35
C THR A 371 4.89 11.68 35.96
N THR A 372 5.91 12.24 35.29
CA THR A 372 7.31 12.16 35.74
C THR A 372 7.60 13.02 36.97
N THR A 373 6.90 14.12 37.19
CA THR A 373 7.18 15.08 38.28
C THR A 373 6.76 14.56 39.67
N THR A 374 5.78 13.66 39.75
CA THR A 374 5.12 13.29 41.01
C THR A 374 5.85 12.20 41.81
N THR A 375 6.79 11.46 41.19
CA THR A 375 7.28 10.18 41.75
C THR A 375 8.80 10.13 41.94
N VAL A 376 9.43 11.23 42.36
CA VAL A 376 10.82 11.21 42.89
C VAL A 376 10.80 10.83 44.38
N GLY A 377 10.19 9.68 44.68
CA GLY A 377 10.24 9.03 45.99
C GLY A 377 11.25 7.87 45.94
N LEU A 378 12.17 7.79 46.90
CA LEU A 378 13.26 6.81 46.88
C LEU A 378 12.73 5.36 46.92
N ASN A 379 12.97 4.60 45.86
CA ASN A 379 12.92 3.13 45.87
C ASN A 379 13.95 2.56 44.88
N SER A 380 15.22 2.55 45.29
CA SER A 380 16.33 1.91 44.57
C SER A 380 16.24 0.38 44.69
N GLY A 381 15.43 -0.26 43.84
CA GLY A 381 15.11 -1.69 44.02
C GLY A 381 14.38 -2.37 42.87
N LEU A 382 14.77 -2.12 41.61
CA LEU A 382 14.36 -2.98 40.48
C LEU A 382 15.56 -3.74 39.90
N THR A 383 15.53 -5.06 40.05
CA THR A 383 16.37 -5.99 39.30
C THR A 383 15.80 -6.16 37.88
N HIS A 384 16.65 -6.08 36.86
CA HIS A 384 16.25 -6.43 35.50
C HIS A 384 15.95 -7.93 35.42
N ALA A 385 14.67 -8.29 35.38
CA ALA A 385 14.26 -9.65 35.07
C ALA A 385 14.70 -9.99 33.64
N SER A 386 15.59 -10.96 33.50
CA SER A 386 15.98 -11.50 32.20
C SER A 386 14.78 -12.26 31.63
N THR A 387 14.02 -11.62 30.75
CA THR A 387 12.96 -12.28 29.98
C THR A 387 13.60 -13.31 29.08
N SER A 388 13.47 -14.59 29.44
CA SER A 388 13.84 -15.69 28.55
C SER A 388 13.11 -15.51 27.23
N SER A 389 13.87 -15.58 26.13
CA SER A 389 13.31 -15.43 24.79
C SER A 389 12.46 -16.65 24.45
N ALA A 390 11.18 -16.59 24.84
CA ALA A 390 10.15 -17.44 24.29
C ALA A 390 10.18 -17.23 22.78
N ARG A 391 10.51 -18.28 22.03
CA ARG A 391 10.42 -18.23 20.58
C ARG A 391 8.95 -17.99 20.25
N ASN A 392 8.67 -16.91 19.53
CA ASN A 392 7.38 -16.75 18.87
C ASN A 392 7.34 -17.82 17.77
N ASP A 393 6.81 -19.00 18.10
CA ASP A 393 6.64 -20.15 17.21
C ASP A 393 5.49 -19.91 16.22
N THR A 394 5.53 -18.75 15.55
CA THR A 394 4.61 -18.37 14.50
C THR A 394 4.85 -19.29 13.30
N ILE A 395 3.87 -20.15 13.03
CA ILE A 395 3.88 -21.08 11.91
C ILE A 395 3.85 -20.28 10.59
N LEU A 396 4.62 -20.71 9.60
CA LEU A 396 4.41 -20.33 8.20
C LEU A 396 3.51 -21.39 7.54
N TYR A 397 2.37 -20.99 7.01
CA TYR A 397 1.52 -21.90 6.23
C TYR A 397 2.01 -21.92 4.78
N ALA A 398 2.44 -23.06 4.28
CA ALA A 398 3.04 -23.22 2.96
C ALA A 398 2.15 -24.03 2.04
N HIS A 399 1.44 -23.38 1.12
CA HIS A 399 0.67 -24.08 0.09
C HIS A 399 1.63 -24.56 -1.01
N VAL A 400 1.73 -25.88 -1.14
CA VAL A 400 2.63 -26.52 -2.11
C VAL A 400 1.87 -26.73 -3.41
N HIS A 401 2.34 -26.05 -4.45
CA HIS A 401 1.79 -26.18 -5.79
C HIS A 401 2.15 -27.51 -6.43
N VAL A 402 1.22 -28.02 -7.24
CA VAL A 402 1.44 -29.19 -8.10
C VAL A 402 1.22 -28.84 -9.58
N GLU A 403 0.48 -27.75 -9.86
CA GLU A 403 0.26 -27.11 -11.16
C GLU A 403 -0.01 -25.59 -10.99
N GLU A 404 0.08 -24.80 -12.08
CA GLU A 404 0.18 -23.31 -12.09
C GLU A 404 -1.15 -22.54 -12.04
N THR A 405 -2.26 -23.18 -12.36
CA THR A 405 -3.54 -22.50 -12.67
C THR A 405 -4.55 -22.51 -11.53
N GLU A 406 -4.45 -23.43 -10.57
CA GLU A 406 -5.59 -23.82 -9.74
C GLU A 406 -5.40 -23.45 -8.26
N SER A 407 -4.19 -23.70 -7.77
CA SER A 407 -3.55 -22.99 -6.67
C SER A 407 -3.59 -21.47 -6.85
N SER A 408 -3.63 -20.99 -8.10
CA SER A 408 -3.71 -19.57 -8.39
C SER A 408 -4.98 -18.92 -7.86
N HIS A 409 -6.14 -19.61 -7.95
CA HIS A 409 -7.40 -19.13 -7.40
C HIS A 409 -7.38 -19.11 -5.86
N VAL A 410 -6.69 -20.09 -5.24
CA VAL A 410 -6.49 -20.13 -3.79
C VAL A 410 -5.59 -18.97 -3.33
N ASN A 411 -4.49 -18.73 -4.04
CA ASN A 411 -3.60 -17.59 -3.77
C ASN A 411 -4.31 -16.25 -4.00
N GLU A 412 -5.12 -16.12 -5.05
CA GLU A 412 -5.84 -14.90 -5.38
C GLU A 412 -6.98 -14.63 -4.38
N ALA A 413 -7.85 -15.60 -4.09
CA ALA A 413 -8.92 -15.47 -3.10
C ALA A 413 -8.40 -15.15 -1.69
N LEU A 414 -7.27 -15.75 -1.29
CA LEU A 414 -6.61 -15.41 -0.03
C LEU A 414 -5.94 -14.02 -0.11
N SER A 415 -5.22 -13.71 -1.19
CA SER A 415 -4.55 -12.41 -1.37
C SER A 415 -5.51 -11.24 -1.34
N LEU A 416 -6.71 -11.39 -1.91
CA LEU A 416 -7.75 -10.36 -1.84
C LEU A 416 -8.20 -10.06 -0.41
N ASN A 417 -8.22 -11.05 0.48
CA ASN A 417 -8.99 -11.00 1.74
C ASN A 417 -8.17 -11.06 3.04
N TYR A 418 -6.92 -11.52 2.99
CA TYR A 418 -6.04 -11.64 4.16
C TYR A 418 -4.74 -10.88 3.97
N GLU A 419 -4.22 -10.33 5.07
CA GLU A 419 -2.89 -9.74 5.10
C GLU A 419 -1.81 -10.82 5.00
N ARG A 420 -0.57 -10.44 4.62
CA ARG A 420 0.61 -11.32 4.66
C ARG A 420 0.51 -12.63 3.86
N VAL A 421 -0.34 -12.63 2.83
CA VAL A 421 -0.40 -13.66 1.79
C VAL A 421 0.66 -13.35 0.74
N CYS A 422 1.47 -14.33 0.39
CA CYS A 422 2.58 -14.21 -0.56
C CYS A 422 2.56 -15.37 -1.56
N GLY A 423 2.75 -15.11 -2.85
CA GLY A 423 2.91 -16.21 -3.81
C GLY A 423 3.40 -15.79 -5.18
N HIS A 424 3.49 -16.75 -6.10
CA HIS A 424 4.01 -16.49 -7.44
C HIS A 424 3.17 -15.45 -8.22
N ARG A 425 1.87 -15.31 -7.91
CA ARG A 425 1.00 -14.27 -8.51
C ARG A 425 1.04 -12.88 -7.83
N GLY A 426 1.94 -12.67 -6.86
CA GLY A 426 2.15 -11.40 -6.17
C GLY A 426 2.02 -11.48 -4.66
N TYR A 427 2.15 -10.34 -3.99
CA TYR A 427 1.72 -10.20 -2.59
C TYR A 427 0.22 -9.92 -2.54
N SER A 428 -0.37 -10.17 -1.37
CA SER A 428 -1.73 -9.77 -0.95
C SER A 428 -2.22 -8.43 -1.49
N TYR A 429 -1.31 -7.44 -1.59
CA TYR A 429 -1.63 -6.10 -2.06
C TYR A 429 -1.82 -6.00 -3.59
N ASP A 430 -0.99 -6.70 -4.36
CA ASP A 430 -0.93 -6.57 -5.82
C ASP A 430 -2.18 -7.15 -6.48
N ALA A 431 -2.65 -8.30 -6.00
CA ALA A 431 -3.87 -8.96 -6.49
C ALA A 431 -5.14 -8.12 -6.24
N TYR A 432 -5.18 -7.35 -5.16
CA TYR A 432 -6.28 -6.46 -4.81
C TYR A 432 -6.34 -5.23 -5.72
N GLN A 433 -5.18 -4.59 -5.97
CA GLN A 433 -5.09 -3.48 -6.94
C GLN A 433 -5.37 -3.92 -8.38
N ALA A 434 -5.09 -5.18 -8.75
CA ALA A 434 -5.45 -5.73 -10.06
C ALA A 434 -6.98 -5.87 -10.20
N ASN A 435 -7.64 -6.62 -9.31
CA ASN A 435 -9.07 -6.91 -9.42
C ASN A 435 -9.96 -5.66 -9.36
N LEU A 436 -9.61 -4.66 -8.51
CA LEU A 436 -10.34 -3.39 -8.47
C LEU A 436 -10.29 -2.62 -9.79
N ARG A 437 -9.20 -2.71 -10.57
CA ARG A 437 -9.05 -1.96 -11.83
C ARG A 437 -9.84 -2.64 -12.95
N ASP A 438 -9.75 -3.95 -13.04
CA ASP A 438 -10.49 -4.74 -14.03
C ASP A 438 -12.01 -4.58 -13.88
N ALA A 439 -12.53 -4.46 -12.65
CA ALA A 439 -13.95 -4.19 -12.38
C ALA A 439 -14.44 -2.80 -12.88
N THR A 440 -13.53 -1.87 -13.21
CA THR A 440 -13.86 -0.49 -13.61
C THR A 440 -13.85 -0.24 -15.12
N ASN A 441 -13.56 -1.26 -15.94
CA ASN A 441 -13.62 -1.19 -17.41
C ASN A 441 -12.76 -0.07 -18.05
N LEU A 442 -11.66 0.33 -17.39
CA LEU A 442 -10.72 1.32 -17.89
C LEU A 442 -9.92 0.74 -19.08
N SER A 443 -9.91 1.45 -20.21
CA SER A 443 -9.37 0.94 -21.47
C SER A 443 -7.87 0.61 -21.40
N ASP A 444 -7.50 -0.59 -21.88
CA ASP A 444 -6.24 -1.29 -21.58
C ASP A 444 -4.92 -0.59 -22.01
N ARG A 445 -4.99 0.51 -22.77
CA ARG A 445 -3.87 1.00 -23.59
C ARG A 445 -2.82 1.88 -22.88
N ASP A 446 -3.10 2.41 -21.69
CA ASP A 446 -2.16 3.27 -20.92
C ASP A 446 -1.65 2.59 -19.63
N SER A 447 -2.09 1.36 -19.34
CA SER A 447 -2.05 0.79 -17.97
C SER A 447 -0.71 0.13 -17.57
N PHE A 448 0.15 -0.25 -18.51
CA PHE A 448 1.32 -1.12 -18.27
C PHE A 448 2.57 -0.42 -17.68
N ILE A 449 2.40 0.72 -17.02
CA ILE A 449 3.49 1.57 -16.48
C ILE A 449 4.25 0.95 -15.26
N LYS A 450 3.87 -0.26 -14.83
CA LYS A 450 3.83 -0.67 -13.43
C LYS A 450 4.42 -2.09 -13.26
N PHE A 451 5.18 -2.29 -12.18
CA PHE A 451 5.86 -3.54 -11.76
C PHE A 451 7.07 -4.08 -12.59
N LEU A 452 8.27 -3.55 -12.27
CA LEU A 452 9.63 -4.17 -12.27
C LEU A 452 10.18 -4.97 -13.48
N TRP A 453 11.35 -4.54 -14.03
CA TRP A 453 11.85 -5.04 -15.34
C TRP A 453 13.39 -5.18 -15.54
N TRP A 454 13.78 -5.84 -16.64
CA TRP A 454 15.12 -6.43 -17.00
C TRP A 454 15.71 -5.74 -18.29
N PRO A 455 16.72 -6.21 -19.09
CA PRO A 455 17.61 -7.42 -19.10
C PRO A 455 19.13 -7.08 -19.42
N PRO A 456 19.96 -7.93 -20.08
CA PRO A 456 20.47 -9.29 -19.79
C PRO A 456 22.03 -9.36 -19.60
N GLN A 457 22.59 -10.56 -19.37
CA GLN A 457 24.04 -10.87 -19.45
C GLN A 457 24.39 -11.91 -20.53
N HIS A 458 25.64 -11.90 -21.00
CA HIS A 458 26.29 -12.93 -21.82
C HIS A 458 27.61 -13.39 -21.14
N PRO A 459 28.16 -14.58 -21.48
CA PRO A 459 29.29 -15.21 -20.77
C PRO A 459 30.62 -14.44 -20.88
N PRO A 460 31.61 -14.73 -20.03
CA PRO A 460 32.84 -13.94 -19.93
C PRO A 460 33.71 -14.05 -21.19
N ALA A 461 34.20 -12.91 -21.67
CA ALA A 461 35.34 -12.80 -22.57
C ALA A 461 36.55 -12.33 -21.76
N GLU A 462 37.63 -13.10 -21.79
CA GLU A 462 38.92 -12.68 -21.23
C GLU A 462 39.59 -11.59 -22.08
N VAL A 463 40.49 -10.84 -21.43
CA VAL A 463 41.55 -9.99 -22.05
C VAL A 463 41.12 -9.04 -23.17
N LEU A 464 41.10 -7.72 -22.86
CA LEU A 464 41.94 -6.76 -23.59
C LEU A 464 42.07 -5.39 -22.89
N GLY A 465 43.31 -4.91 -22.78
CA GLY A 465 43.67 -3.49 -22.95
C GLY A 465 43.15 -2.46 -21.93
N ALA A 466 43.87 -2.27 -20.82
CA ALA A 466 43.76 -1.05 -20.03
C ALA A 466 44.38 0.16 -20.75
N ASN A 467 43.62 0.89 -21.59
CA ASN A 467 44.03 2.22 -22.10
C ASN A 467 42.88 3.04 -22.72
N ALA A 468 42.07 3.71 -21.89
CA ALA A 468 41.04 4.68 -22.36
C ALA A 468 40.82 5.90 -21.44
N LEU A 469 41.57 6.04 -20.35
CA LEU A 469 41.22 6.87 -19.20
C LEU A 469 41.92 8.24 -19.19
N ASN A 470 42.04 8.94 -20.33
CA ASN A 470 42.74 10.25 -20.35
C ASN A 470 42.38 11.25 -21.46
N LYS A 471 41.10 11.40 -21.89
CA LYS A 471 40.73 12.38 -22.94
C LYS A 471 39.40 13.14 -22.80
N ARG A 472 38.93 13.43 -21.58
CA ARG A 472 37.77 14.35 -21.32
C ARG A 472 37.98 15.35 -20.17
N ARG A 473 39.13 16.03 -20.13
CA ARG A 473 39.34 17.26 -19.32
C ARG A 473 40.03 18.37 -20.12
N ARG A 474 39.25 19.12 -20.92
CA ARG A 474 39.49 20.53 -21.31
C ARG A 474 38.33 21.06 -22.17
N LEU A 475 37.98 22.33 -21.93
CA LEU A 475 36.98 23.21 -22.58
C LEU A 475 35.65 23.42 -21.83
N VAL A 476 35.72 24.29 -20.82
CA VAL A 476 34.60 25.15 -20.41
C VAL A 476 34.93 26.55 -20.93
N PHE A 477 34.15 27.05 -21.91
CA PHE A 477 33.65 28.44 -22.04
C PHE A 477 32.97 28.63 -23.42
N LYS A 478 32.13 29.67 -23.55
CA LYS A 478 31.38 30.09 -24.76
C LYS A 478 30.38 29.07 -25.34
N GLN A 479 29.17 29.02 -24.77
CA GLN A 479 27.96 29.50 -25.46
C GLN A 479 26.75 29.56 -24.50
N GLY A 480 26.51 30.75 -23.95
CA GLY A 480 25.48 31.00 -22.93
C GLY A 480 24.15 31.51 -23.48
N GLU A 481 23.71 31.10 -24.67
CA GLU A 481 22.60 31.82 -25.35
C GLU A 481 21.56 30.95 -26.08
N LYS A 482 21.54 29.62 -25.86
CA LYS A 482 20.50 28.71 -26.40
C LYS A 482 19.65 27.99 -25.34
N ARG A 483 19.74 28.40 -24.07
CA ARG A 483 19.09 27.69 -22.94
C ARG A 483 17.64 28.08 -22.63
N HIS A 484 17.05 29.07 -23.29
CA HIS A 484 15.68 29.52 -22.97
C HIS A 484 14.57 28.81 -23.76
N GLN A 485 14.75 28.54 -25.06
CA GLN A 485 13.74 27.82 -25.85
C GLN A 485 13.72 26.31 -25.58
N GLN A 486 14.88 25.67 -25.35
CA GLN A 486 14.97 24.21 -25.17
C GLN A 486 14.33 23.69 -23.87
N ARG A 487 13.92 24.57 -22.94
CA ARG A 487 13.26 24.19 -21.68
C ARG A 487 11.76 23.86 -21.81
N LYS A 488 11.08 24.22 -22.91
CA LYS A 488 9.65 23.90 -23.10
C LYS A 488 9.37 22.51 -23.70
N GLY A 489 10.38 21.79 -24.20
CA GLY A 489 10.23 20.45 -24.78
C GLY A 489 10.72 19.27 -23.93
N LEU A 490 11.24 19.52 -22.72
CA LEU A 490 12.00 18.53 -21.93
C LEU A 490 11.19 17.72 -20.89
N SER A 491 9.87 17.95 -20.80
CA SER A 491 8.96 17.11 -19.99
C SER A 491 8.69 15.78 -20.70
N HIS A 492 7.95 15.81 -21.82
CA HIS A 492 7.48 14.61 -22.52
C HIS A 492 8.59 13.66 -23.01
N GLY A 493 9.80 14.17 -23.29
CA GLY A 493 10.92 13.35 -23.76
C GLY A 493 11.42 12.31 -22.75
N LYS A 494 11.15 12.50 -21.45
CA LYS A 494 11.46 11.47 -20.43
C LYS A 494 10.41 10.37 -20.40
N ASP A 495 9.14 10.75 -20.43
CA ASP A 495 7.99 9.84 -20.38
C ASP A 495 7.91 8.97 -21.65
N ALA A 496 8.38 9.48 -22.79
CA ALA A 496 8.50 8.71 -24.03
C ALA A 496 9.61 7.64 -23.95
N LYS A 497 10.80 7.98 -23.43
CA LYS A 497 11.88 6.99 -23.23
C LYS A 497 11.52 5.95 -22.17
N TYR A 498 10.73 6.34 -21.16
CA TYR A 498 10.20 5.42 -20.17
C TYR A 498 9.21 4.43 -20.80
N ARG A 499 8.30 4.89 -21.69
CA ARG A 499 7.37 4.04 -22.43
C ARG A 499 8.03 3.08 -23.45
N ASP A 500 9.08 3.50 -24.17
CA ASP A 500 9.82 2.59 -25.08
C ASP A 500 10.55 1.45 -24.33
N ALA A 501 10.98 1.70 -23.09
CA ALA A 501 11.47 0.60 -22.24
C ALA A 501 10.33 -0.36 -21.92
N ILE A 502 9.23 0.15 -21.32
CA ILE A 502 8.02 -0.60 -20.91
C ILE A 502 7.47 -1.51 -22.01
N SER A 503 7.48 -1.08 -23.28
CA SER A 503 6.93 -1.87 -24.38
C SER A 503 7.69 -3.17 -24.71
N ARG A 504 8.95 -3.32 -24.30
CA ARG A 504 9.84 -4.44 -24.72
C ARG A 504 9.80 -5.65 -23.77
N LEU A 505 8.76 -5.69 -22.93
CA LEU A 505 8.78 -6.34 -21.63
C LEU A 505 7.43 -7.05 -21.36
N ASP A 506 6.35 -6.36 -21.72
CA ASP A 506 4.97 -6.85 -21.92
C ASP A 506 4.91 -8.23 -22.60
N SER A 507 5.83 -8.51 -23.52
CA SER A 507 5.93 -9.78 -24.26
C SER A 507 6.52 -10.97 -23.49
N LYS A 508 6.76 -10.89 -22.16
CA LYS A 508 7.43 -11.98 -21.42
C LYS A 508 6.90 -12.35 -20.03
N TYR A 509 6.22 -11.45 -19.31
CA TYR A 509 5.61 -11.76 -18.01
C TYR A 509 4.20 -11.17 -17.93
N SER A 510 3.23 -11.96 -17.48
CA SER A 510 1.86 -11.47 -17.26
C SER A 510 1.79 -10.56 -16.02
N ARG A 511 0.75 -9.73 -15.92
CA ARG A 511 0.48 -8.89 -14.73
C ARG A 511 0.33 -9.69 -13.42
N HIS A 512 0.15 -11.02 -13.52
CA HIS A 512 -0.09 -11.93 -12.40
C HIS A 512 1.06 -12.91 -12.18
N GLN A 513 2.31 -12.56 -12.52
CA GLN A 513 3.50 -13.36 -12.22
C GLN A 513 4.63 -12.47 -11.69
N VAL A 514 4.99 -12.62 -10.42
CA VAL A 514 6.18 -12.01 -9.83
C VAL A 514 7.35 -12.99 -9.92
N PRO A 515 8.45 -12.63 -10.61
CA PRO A 515 9.67 -13.46 -10.69
C PRO A 515 10.25 -13.81 -9.32
N GLU A 516 10.75 -15.06 -9.18
CA GLU A 516 11.37 -15.57 -7.93
C GLU A 516 12.41 -14.59 -7.36
N TRP A 517 13.27 -14.00 -8.21
CA TRP A 517 14.31 -13.07 -7.77
C TRP A 517 13.78 -11.76 -7.15
N ILE A 518 12.52 -11.36 -7.41
CA ILE A 518 11.87 -10.19 -6.79
C ILE A 518 11.29 -10.58 -5.42
N MET A 519 10.65 -11.74 -5.32
CA MET A 519 10.22 -12.30 -4.04
C MET A 519 11.43 -12.51 -3.10
N ASP A 520 12.55 -13.01 -3.63
CA ASP A 520 13.84 -13.11 -2.94
C ASP A 520 14.46 -11.74 -2.58
N GLU A 521 14.06 -10.66 -3.25
CA GLU A 521 14.54 -9.32 -2.95
C GLU A 521 13.72 -8.64 -1.84
N ILE A 522 12.41 -8.91 -1.78
CA ILE A 522 11.45 -8.42 -0.77
C ILE A 522 11.50 -9.25 0.51
N GLY A 523 11.73 -10.57 0.39
CA GLY A 523 11.77 -11.51 1.50
C GLY A 523 10.43 -12.17 1.81
N TYR A 524 10.50 -13.18 2.67
CA TYR A 524 9.37 -14.03 3.08
C TYR A 524 9.06 -13.89 4.58
N GLU A 525 9.78 -13.00 5.28
CA GLU A 525 9.71 -12.80 6.73
C GLU A 525 8.38 -12.22 7.22
N ASP A 526 7.68 -11.50 6.35
CA ASP A 526 6.37 -10.89 6.60
C ASP A 526 5.24 -11.72 5.97
N CYS A 527 5.49 -12.96 5.55
CA CYS A 527 4.49 -13.88 5.02
C CYS A 527 3.98 -14.80 6.13
N ASP A 528 2.68 -14.80 6.40
CA ASP A 528 2.02 -15.79 7.25
C ASP A 528 1.46 -16.96 6.42
N TRP A 529 1.18 -16.72 5.13
CA TRP A 529 0.92 -17.76 4.13
C TRP A 529 1.81 -17.56 2.87
N LEU A 530 2.42 -18.65 2.40
CA LEU A 530 3.28 -18.68 1.22
C LEU A 530 2.82 -19.74 0.21
N SER A 531 2.69 -19.36 -1.05
CA SER A 531 2.16 -20.21 -2.12
C SER A 531 3.01 -20.09 -3.37
N GLN A 532 3.97 -21.01 -3.51
CA GLN A 532 5.06 -20.89 -4.49
C GLN A 532 5.21 -22.13 -5.39
N GLU A 533 5.28 -21.89 -6.69
CA GLU A 533 5.64 -22.86 -7.72
C GLU A 533 7.15 -22.95 -7.83
N SER A 534 7.78 -23.66 -6.89
CA SER A 534 9.23 -23.77 -6.86
C SER A 534 9.70 -25.16 -6.48
N ARG A 535 10.78 -25.57 -7.16
CA ARG A 535 11.48 -26.84 -6.94
C ARG A 535 11.95 -26.95 -5.49
N TRP A 536 12.15 -28.17 -4.99
CA TRP A 536 12.53 -28.44 -3.60
C TRP A 536 13.67 -27.56 -3.04
N GLN A 537 14.66 -27.19 -3.86
CA GLN A 537 15.77 -26.33 -3.46
C GLN A 537 15.32 -24.98 -2.88
N PHE A 538 14.18 -24.45 -3.32
CA PHE A 538 13.56 -23.24 -2.77
C PHE A 538 13.13 -23.44 -1.31
N TRP A 539 12.39 -24.51 -1.04
CA TRP A 539 11.80 -24.75 0.28
C TRP A 539 12.85 -24.95 1.38
N ARG A 540 14.05 -25.47 1.05
CA ARG A 540 15.18 -25.60 2.00
C ARG A 540 15.57 -24.28 2.69
N ARG A 541 15.25 -23.12 2.11
CA ARG A 541 15.43 -21.80 2.75
C ARG A 541 14.67 -21.66 4.07
N PHE A 542 13.61 -22.45 4.27
CA PHE A 542 12.74 -22.46 5.45
C PHE A 542 13.04 -23.60 6.43
N GLN A 543 14.11 -24.39 6.26
CA GLN A 543 14.46 -25.52 7.13
C GLN A 543 14.58 -25.18 8.64
N ASN A 544 14.86 -23.91 8.96
CA ASN A 544 14.98 -23.38 10.32
C ASN A 544 13.67 -22.75 10.86
N TRP A 545 12.54 -22.91 10.17
CA TRP A 545 11.24 -22.32 10.50
C TRP A 545 10.24 -23.44 10.82
N THR A 546 9.26 -23.15 11.67
CA THR A 546 8.08 -24.02 11.82
C THR A 546 7.15 -23.78 10.63
N VAL A 547 6.98 -24.78 9.77
CA VAL A 547 6.20 -24.67 8.52
C VAL A 547 5.13 -25.76 8.50
N GLU A 548 3.86 -25.41 8.26
CA GLU A 548 2.82 -26.40 7.95
C GLU A 548 2.53 -26.36 6.45
N PHE A 549 2.94 -27.42 5.75
CA PHE A 549 2.83 -27.58 4.32
C PHE A 549 1.47 -28.19 3.95
N HIS A 550 0.72 -27.50 3.11
CA HIS A 550 -0.64 -27.88 2.68
C HIS A 550 -0.61 -28.39 1.23
N LEU A 551 -0.88 -29.68 1.02
CA LEU A 551 -0.96 -30.30 -0.30
C LEU A 551 -2.41 -30.41 -0.82
N PRO A 552 -2.73 -29.86 -2.01
CA PRO A 552 -4.06 -29.96 -2.62
C PRO A 552 -4.26 -31.34 -3.27
N CYS A 553 -4.77 -32.32 -2.53
CA CYS A 553 -4.92 -33.68 -3.03
C CYS A 553 -6.10 -33.81 -4.01
N ARG A 554 -5.88 -34.52 -5.13
CA ARG A 554 -6.81 -34.67 -6.26
C ARG A 554 -7.09 -36.13 -6.62
N ASP A 555 -8.16 -36.34 -7.40
CA ASP A 555 -8.29 -37.55 -8.23
C ASP A 555 -7.04 -37.68 -9.13
N PRO A 556 -6.39 -38.86 -9.19
CA PRO A 556 -5.16 -39.00 -9.95
C PRO A 556 -5.31 -38.80 -11.46
N ILE A 557 -6.45 -39.19 -12.04
CA ILE A 557 -6.73 -39.13 -13.47
C ILE A 557 -7.02 -37.70 -13.89
N ASP A 558 -7.83 -36.96 -13.12
CA ASP A 558 -8.15 -35.58 -13.41
C ASP A 558 -6.89 -34.67 -13.40
N HIS A 559 -6.05 -34.84 -12.38
CA HIS A 559 -4.77 -34.14 -12.29
C HIS A 559 -3.80 -34.58 -13.40
N LEU A 560 -3.76 -35.86 -13.76
CA LEU A 560 -2.94 -36.35 -14.89
C LEU A 560 -3.33 -35.69 -16.21
N LEU A 561 -4.62 -35.62 -16.52
CA LEU A 561 -5.12 -35.02 -17.76
C LEU A 561 -4.73 -33.54 -17.87
N SER A 562 -4.93 -32.78 -16.79
CA SER A 562 -4.49 -31.38 -16.69
C SER A 562 -2.97 -31.20 -16.95
N MET A 563 -2.14 -32.05 -16.33
CA MET A 563 -0.68 -32.00 -16.51
C MET A 563 -0.22 -32.34 -17.95
N CYS A 564 -0.77 -33.39 -18.57
CA CYS A 564 -0.29 -33.84 -19.88
C CYS A 564 -0.69 -32.87 -21.01
N ASN A 565 -1.92 -32.33 -20.96
CA ASN A 565 -2.46 -31.43 -21.99
C ASN A 565 -1.63 -30.14 -22.19
N ARG A 566 -0.80 -29.74 -21.22
CA ARG A 566 0.08 -28.55 -21.34
C ARG A 566 1.29 -28.72 -22.27
N ASN A 567 1.87 -29.92 -22.32
CA ASN A 567 3.22 -30.13 -22.85
C ASN A 567 3.36 -31.32 -23.81
N MET A 568 2.31 -32.13 -23.97
CA MET A 568 2.29 -33.30 -24.86
C MET A 568 0.99 -33.32 -25.66
N PRO A 569 0.94 -34.04 -26.80
CA PRO A 569 -0.33 -34.34 -27.46
C PRO A 569 -1.29 -35.09 -26.50
N PRO A 570 -2.61 -35.03 -26.74
CA PRO A 570 -3.59 -35.79 -25.98
C PRO A 570 -3.25 -37.28 -25.94
N LEU A 571 -3.45 -37.92 -24.78
CA LEU A 571 -3.15 -39.34 -24.58
C LEU A 571 -3.98 -40.21 -25.54
N ASP A 572 -3.34 -41.06 -26.35
CA ASP A 572 -4.03 -42.05 -27.18
C ASP A 572 -4.10 -43.39 -26.44
N CYS A 573 -5.29 -43.71 -25.91
CA CYS A 573 -5.60 -44.98 -25.27
C CYS A 573 -5.57 -46.20 -26.21
N ARG A 574 -5.29 -46.03 -27.52
CA ARG A 574 -5.01 -47.12 -28.47
C ARG A 574 -3.52 -47.44 -28.62
N GLY A 575 -2.63 -46.54 -28.22
CA GLY A 575 -1.18 -46.74 -28.24
C GLY A 575 -0.66 -47.39 -26.95
N ASP A 576 0.67 -47.40 -26.79
CA ASP A 576 1.29 -47.74 -25.50
C ASP A 576 1.00 -46.63 -24.48
N LEU A 577 -0.10 -46.81 -23.75
CA LEU A 577 -0.51 -45.91 -22.68
C LEU A 577 0.51 -45.85 -21.55
N VAL A 578 1.20 -46.95 -21.23
CA VAL A 578 2.16 -46.98 -20.13
C VAL A 578 3.36 -46.08 -20.46
N THR A 579 3.93 -46.17 -21.66
CA THR A 579 5.03 -45.29 -22.09
C THR A 579 4.60 -43.82 -22.20
N GLN A 580 3.34 -43.53 -22.60
CA GLN A 580 2.81 -42.17 -22.60
C GLN A 580 2.67 -41.62 -21.16
N LEU A 581 2.09 -42.40 -20.24
CA LEU A 581 1.98 -42.06 -18.82
C LEU A 581 3.36 -41.82 -18.20
N ASP A 582 4.31 -42.72 -18.46
CA ASP A 582 5.68 -42.61 -17.96
C ASP A 582 6.40 -41.37 -18.50
N SER A 583 6.12 -40.96 -19.74
CA SER A 583 6.66 -39.72 -20.32
C SER A 583 6.07 -38.48 -19.64
N CYS A 584 4.75 -38.44 -19.43
CA CYS A 584 4.09 -37.35 -18.71
C CYS A 584 4.59 -37.23 -17.25
N ILE A 585 4.69 -38.38 -16.56
CA ILE A 585 5.21 -38.46 -15.19
C ILE A 585 6.69 -38.09 -15.12
N LYS A 586 7.53 -38.43 -16.11
CA LYS A 586 8.94 -38.01 -16.16
C LYS A 586 9.09 -36.50 -16.36
N ALA A 587 8.27 -35.87 -17.21
CA ALA A 587 8.25 -34.42 -17.35
C ALA A 587 7.89 -33.73 -16.01
N TRP A 588 6.88 -34.24 -15.30
CA TRP A 588 6.44 -33.71 -14.01
C TRP A 588 7.39 -33.98 -12.83
N ARG A 589 8.07 -35.14 -12.80
CA ARG A 589 9.03 -35.49 -11.72
C ARG A 589 10.20 -34.50 -11.61
N GLY A 590 10.46 -33.69 -12.64
CA GLY A 590 11.48 -32.63 -12.62
C GLY A 590 11.17 -31.41 -11.73
N THR A 591 9.92 -31.20 -11.30
CA THR A 591 9.50 -30.04 -10.50
C THR A 591 9.03 -30.40 -9.08
N THR A 592 8.13 -31.38 -8.97
CA THR A 592 7.25 -31.59 -7.79
C THR A 592 7.47 -32.93 -7.10
N GLY A 593 7.74 -34.00 -7.87
CA GLY A 593 7.82 -35.38 -7.38
C GLY A 593 8.91 -35.69 -6.34
N THR A 594 9.72 -34.71 -5.91
CA THR A 594 10.71 -34.86 -4.84
C THR A 594 10.32 -34.20 -3.51
N ILE A 595 9.16 -33.55 -3.43
CA ILE A 595 8.75 -32.78 -2.25
C ILE A 595 8.26 -33.69 -1.10
N THR A 596 7.38 -34.66 -1.37
CA THR A 596 6.85 -35.56 -0.32
C THR A 596 7.95 -36.37 0.37
N ASP A 597 8.88 -36.92 -0.41
CA ASP A 597 9.91 -37.83 0.08
C ASP A 597 10.91 -37.11 1.00
N LYS A 598 11.17 -35.84 0.71
CA LYS A 598 12.12 -35.00 1.46
C LYS A 598 11.46 -34.20 2.59
N LEU A 599 10.14 -33.99 2.55
CA LEU A 599 9.38 -33.57 3.73
C LEU A 599 9.23 -34.69 4.76
N SER A 600 9.42 -35.96 4.37
CA SER A 600 9.54 -37.09 5.30
C SER A 600 10.97 -37.39 5.75
N SER A 601 11.96 -36.52 5.46
CA SER A 601 13.34 -36.69 5.91
C SER A 601 13.72 -35.67 6.99
N ASP A 602 14.84 -35.94 7.68
CA ASP A 602 15.39 -35.08 8.74
C ASP A 602 15.86 -33.69 8.25
N GLU A 603 15.72 -33.36 6.96
CA GLU A 603 15.97 -32.01 6.42
C GLU A 603 15.04 -30.95 7.05
N PHE A 604 13.87 -31.34 7.55
CA PHE A 604 12.87 -30.41 8.11
C PHE A 604 12.26 -30.90 9.45
N PRO A 605 13.01 -30.84 10.57
CA PRO A 605 12.54 -31.31 11.88
C PRO A 605 11.35 -30.50 12.46
N TYR A 606 11.03 -29.34 11.87
CA TYR A 606 9.92 -28.47 12.27
C TYR A 606 8.81 -28.36 11.20
N ALA A 607 8.86 -29.18 10.15
CA ALA A 607 7.79 -29.23 9.17
C ALA A 607 6.63 -30.13 9.63
N ARG A 608 5.41 -29.70 9.32
CA ARG A 608 4.21 -30.54 9.35
C ARG A 608 3.70 -30.67 7.92
N LEU A 609 3.23 -31.86 7.55
CA LEU A 609 2.68 -32.12 6.23
C LEU A 609 1.21 -32.52 6.33
N ARG A 610 0.36 -31.74 5.66
CA ARG A 610 -1.10 -31.83 5.65
C ARG A 610 -1.60 -31.94 4.22
N CYS A 611 -2.83 -32.40 4.08
CA CYS A 611 -3.57 -32.38 2.82
C CYS A 611 -4.95 -31.77 2.99
N TYR A 612 -5.59 -31.45 1.88
CA TYR A 612 -7.04 -31.29 1.79
C TYR A 612 -7.51 -31.84 0.45
N ASN A 613 -8.78 -32.23 0.35
CA ASN A 613 -9.37 -32.57 -0.95
C ASN A 613 -9.56 -31.30 -1.79
N PHE A 614 -8.94 -31.22 -2.96
CA PHE A 614 -9.03 -30.04 -3.83
C PHE A 614 -10.47 -29.72 -4.28
N SER A 615 -11.37 -30.72 -4.38
CA SER A 615 -12.79 -30.44 -4.68
C SER A 615 -13.50 -29.64 -3.58
N MET A 616 -12.85 -29.44 -2.44
CA MET A 616 -13.29 -28.63 -1.30
C MET A 616 -12.41 -27.37 -1.13
N ALA A 617 -11.84 -26.83 -2.22
CA ALA A 617 -10.98 -25.65 -2.19
C ALA A 617 -11.65 -24.41 -1.58
N SER A 618 -12.97 -24.26 -1.69
CA SER A 618 -13.77 -23.27 -0.95
C SER A 618 -13.58 -23.42 0.56
N ASN A 619 -13.84 -24.62 1.09
CA ASN A 619 -13.74 -24.93 2.51
C ASN A 619 -12.31 -24.80 3.03
N TYR A 620 -11.30 -25.00 2.17
CA TYR A 620 -9.89 -24.70 2.49
C TYR A 620 -9.62 -23.18 2.57
N ILE A 621 -10.18 -22.37 1.67
CA ILE A 621 -10.11 -20.90 1.76
C ILE A 621 -10.81 -20.42 3.03
N ASP A 622 -11.98 -20.97 3.36
CA ASP A 622 -12.70 -20.69 4.60
C ASP A 622 -11.92 -21.13 5.85
N TYR A 623 -11.29 -22.32 5.83
CA TYR A 623 -10.40 -22.77 6.89
C TYR A 623 -9.23 -21.80 7.10
N MET A 624 -8.52 -21.44 6.03
CA MET A 624 -7.45 -20.45 6.09
C MET A 624 -7.95 -19.07 6.56
N SER A 625 -9.22 -18.70 6.31
CA SER A 625 -9.82 -17.45 6.79
C SER A 625 -9.92 -17.33 8.31
N THR A 626 -9.88 -18.46 9.02
CA THR A 626 -9.88 -18.52 10.49
C THR A 626 -8.48 -18.45 11.09
N LEU A 627 -7.44 -18.70 10.27
CA LEU A 627 -6.03 -18.73 10.69
C LEU A 627 -5.26 -17.46 10.29
N LEU A 628 -5.63 -16.83 9.18
CA LEU A 628 -4.95 -15.65 8.65
C LEU A 628 -5.66 -14.36 9.09
N GLN A 629 -4.90 -13.30 9.34
CA GLN A 629 -5.47 -12.01 9.71
C GLN A 629 -6.23 -11.41 8.51
N LYS A 630 -7.54 -11.22 8.66
CA LYS A 630 -8.40 -10.56 7.68
C LYS A 630 -7.91 -9.14 7.39
N LYS A 631 -7.98 -8.73 6.13
CA LYS A 631 -7.78 -7.34 5.75
C LYS A 631 -8.87 -6.45 6.34
N LYS A 632 -8.46 -5.20 6.56
CA LYS A 632 -9.27 -4.01 6.83
C LYS A 632 -10.35 -3.74 5.77
N ARG A 633 -10.16 -4.22 4.53
CA ARG A 633 -11.14 -4.20 3.44
C ARG A 633 -11.09 -5.53 2.68
N GLN A 634 -12.26 -6.12 2.43
CA GLN A 634 -12.42 -7.30 1.59
C GLN A 634 -12.80 -6.88 0.16
N ALA A 635 -12.48 -7.72 -0.83
CA ALA A 635 -12.91 -7.56 -2.21
C ALA A 635 -13.64 -8.82 -2.67
N GLU A 636 -14.70 -8.66 -3.45
CA GLU A 636 -15.38 -9.79 -4.09
C GLU A 636 -14.44 -10.46 -5.09
N HIS A 637 -14.23 -11.77 -4.92
CA HIS A 637 -13.36 -12.55 -5.80
C HIS A 637 -14.09 -12.94 -7.08
N LEU A 638 -13.83 -12.20 -8.16
CA LEU A 638 -14.29 -12.53 -9.51
C LEU A 638 -13.56 -13.77 -10.04
N TYR A 639 -14.18 -14.94 -9.91
CA TYR A 639 -13.63 -16.19 -10.43
C TYR A 639 -13.42 -16.12 -11.94
N ARG A 640 -12.17 -16.27 -12.38
CA ARG A 640 -11.78 -16.42 -13.79
C ARG A 640 -11.24 -17.83 -14.01
N PRO A 641 -11.93 -18.71 -14.77
CA PRO A 641 -11.33 -19.96 -15.20
C PRO A 641 -10.13 -19.64 -16.09
N THR A 642 -8.96 -20.13 -15.70
CA THR A 642 -7.68 -19.86 -16.38
C THR A 642 -7.41 -20.76 -17.59
N PHE A 643 -8.36 -21.62 -17.94
CA PHE A 643 -8.37 -22.49 -19.12
C PHE A 643 -9.74 -22.46 -19.80
N GLU A 644 -9.75 -22.75 -21.11
CA GLU A 644 -10.98 -23.15 -21.81
C GLU A 644 -11.53 -24.45 -21.19
N PRO A 645 -12.86 -24.68 -21.18
CA PRO A 645 -13.42 -25.93 -20.71
C PRO A 645 -12.86 -27.11 -21.50
N ARG A 646 -12.25 -28.09 -20.80
CA ARG A 646 -11.81 -29.35 -21.43
C ARG A 646 -12.99 -30.01 -22.13
N ASP A 647 -12.81 -30.45 -23.37
CA ASP A 647 -13.78 -31.32 -24.03
C ASP A 647 -13.68 -32.73 -23.45
N VAL A 648 -14.41 -32.90 -22.34
CA VAL A 648 -14.56 -34.14 -21.57
C VAL A 648 -15.00 -35.32 -22.45
N SER A 649 -15.62 -35.10 -23.63
CA SER A 649 -16.01 -36.17 -24.54
C SER A 649 -14.82 -36.80 -25.29
N THR A 650 -13.70 -36.08 -25.39
CA THR A 650 -12.49 -36.53 -26.11
C THR A 650 -11.44 -37.19 -25.21
N GLU A 651 -11.46 -36.95 -23.90
CA GLU A 651 -10.44 -37.43 -22.95
C GLU A 651 -10.60 -38.95 -22.70
N CYS A 652 -9.83 -39.77 -23.44
CA CYS A 652 -10.05 -41.23 -23.49
C CYS A 652 -9.92 -41.97 -22.14
N LEU A 653 -9.18 -41.41 -21.16
CA LEU A 653 -9.08 -41.95 -19.81
C LEU A 653 -10.39 -41.85 -19.00
N LEU A 654 -11.33 -41.00 -19.41
CA LEU A 654 -12.63 -40.87 -18.76
C LEU A 654 -13.64 -41.89 -19.29
N HIS A 655 -13.48 -42.33 -20.54
CA HIS A 655 -14.42 -43.24 -21.22
C HIS A 655 -13.94 -44.70 -21.28
N ASN A 656 -12.63 -44.95 -21.19
CA ASN A 656 -12.05 -46.30 -21.20
C ASN A 656 -11.66 -46.75 -19.78
N ALA A 657 -12.52 -47.53 -19.14
CA ALA A 657 -12.32 -48.02 -17.77
C ALA A 657 -11.02 -48.84 -17.59
N THR A 658 -10.58 -49.60 -18.61
CA THR A 658 -9.33 -50.37 -18.56
C THR A 658 -8.12 -49.44 -18.59
N ALA A 659 -8.13 -48.44 -19.47
CA ALA A 659 -7.08 -47.41 -19.53
C ALA A 659 -7.03 -46.60 -18.22
N ARG A 660 -8.20 -46.24 -17.66
CA ARG A 660 -8.32 -45.59 -16.36
C ARG A 660 -7.70 -46.43 -15.24
N ALA A 661 -8.03 -47.73 -15.15
CA ALA A 661 -7.50 -48.62 -14.12
C ALA A 661 -5.97 -48.77 -14.20
N ILE A 662 -5.41 -48.89 -15.41
CA ILE A 662 -3.96 -48.93 -15.64
C ILE A 662 -3.31 -47.62 -15.17
N ALA A 663 -3.87 -46.46 -15.56
CA ALA A 663 -3.38 -45.16 -15.15
C ALA A 663 -3.44 -44.97 -13.62
N GLU A 664 -4.56 -45.31 -12.97
CA GLU A 664 -4.69 -45.25 -11.51
C GLU A 664 -3.68 -46.17 -10.79
N GLN A 665 -3.43 -47.38 -11.31
CA GLN A 665 -2.44 -48.30 -10.74
C GLN A 665 -1.01 -47.77 -10.88
N HIS A 666 -0.68 -47.12 -12.00
CA HIS A 666 0.63 -46.51 -12.23
C HIS A 666 0.83 -45.26 -11.36
N LEU A 667 -0.18 -44.39 -11.28
CA LEU A 667 -0.15 -43.16 -10.49
C LEU A 667 -0.05 -43.45 -8.98
N LYS A 668 -0.63 -44.56 -8.47
CA LYS A 668 -0.45 -45.01 -7.08
C LYS A 668 1.02 -45.28 -6.69
N GLN A 669 1.94 -45.44 -7.66
CA GLN A 669 3.39 -45.57 -7.43
C GLN A 669 4.11 -44.22 -7.35
N VAL A 670 3.47 -43.11 -7.69
CA VAL A 670 4.06 -41.77 -7.56
C VAL A 670 3.88 -41.29 -6.11
N PRO A 671 4.94 -40.86 -5.41
CA PRO A 671 4.88 -40.57 -3.98
C PRO A 671 3.82 -39.56 -3.55
N TYR A 672 3.48 -38.60 -4.40
CA TYR A 672 2.41 -37.63 -4.16
C TYR A 672 1.02 -38.29 -4.00
N TYR A 673 0.58 -39.14 -4.93
CA TYR A 673 -0.69 -39.84 -4.81
C TYR A 673 -0.66 -40.95 -3.74
N ALA A 674 0.50 -41.55 -3.50
CA ALA A 674 0.72 -42.45 -2.38
C ALA A 674 0.65 -41.72 -1.02
N PHE A 675 1.01 -40.44 -0.94
CA PHE A 675 0.75 -39.60 0.23
C PHE A 675 -0.74 -39.26 0.33
N CYS A 676 -1.34 -38.72 -0.73
CA CYS A 676 -2.74 -38.28 -0.73
C CYS A 676 -3.72 -39.39 -0.34
N SER A 677 -3.57 -40.60 -0.89
CA SER A 677 -4.44 -41.76 -0.58
C SER A 677 -4.33 -42.27 0.86
N ARG A 678 -3.26 -41.92 1.61
CA ARG A 678 -3.11 -42.18 3.05
C ARG A 678 -3.43 -40.96 3.92
N CYS A 679 -3.49 -39.77 3.34
CA CYS A 679 -3.67 -38.52 4.04
C CYS A 679 -5.14 -38.09 4.09
N LEU A 680 -5.87 -38.19 2.97
CA LEU A 680 -7.30 -37.86 2.92
C LEU A 680 -8.09 -38.75 3.87
N GLY A 681 -8.99 -38.15 4.64
CA GLY A 681 -9.74 -38.83 5.71
C GLY A 681 -8.90 -39.25 6.92
N SER A 682 -7.61 -38.91 7.00
CA SER A 682 -6.78 -39.13 8.20
C SER A 682 -6.76 -37.89 9.11
N TRP A 683 -6.01 -37.93 10.22
CA TRP A 683 -5.76 -36.73 11.06
C TRP A 683 -4.88 -35.66 10.36
N ARG A 684 -4.30 -35.98 9.19
CA ARG A 684 -3.51 -35.05 8.37
C ARG A 684 -4.35 -34.33 7.30
N ASP A 685 -5.61 -34.72 7.14
CA ASP A 685 -6.58 -33.96 6.36
C ASP A 685 -6.95 -32.68 7.15
N LEU A 686 -6.96 -31.52 6.49
CA LEU A 686 -7.27 -30.22 7.12
C LEU A 686 -8.77 -29.99 7.29
N LEU A 687 -9.59 -30.72 6.53
CA LEU A 687 -11.04 -30.50 6.44
C LEU A 687 -11.83 -31.61 7.16
N ARG A 688 -11.21 -32.27 8.15
CA ARG A 688 -11.75 -33.36 8.97
C ARG A 688 -11.69 -33.04 10.46
#